data_AF-A0AAU7HPA2-F1
#
_entry.id   AF-A0AAU7HPA2-F1
#
_cell.length_a   1.000
_cell.length_b   1.000
_cell.length_c   1.000
_cell.angle_alpha   90.00
_cell.angle_beta   90.00
_cell.angle_gamma   90.00
#
_symmetry.space_group_name_H-M   'P 1'
#
loop_
_entity.id
_entity.type
_entity.pdbx_description
1 polymer ?
#
loop_
_entity_poly.entity_id
_entity_poly.type
_entity_poly.pdbx_seq_one_letter_code
_entity_poly.pdbx_strand_id
1 'polypeptide(L)'
;MNALLANAAGVTQSGSRPAKTLDSFPLIPQKSKKRLDVSSQLHLDIGFDTEYVYNPATKQNDILSYQSYVVLPDGTGVPGILYPASAHKKDRLSLKNFLAKTLTPLLKNEQINEWPGSITLYAHFLRADVASFSDFWSDHKILLKGIRSTVSSFKNRYGIDFDEVETRREKNSLIMFDKRTSPPRCSNVTFTDTLLITPGGMGLAECGQLLGLPKLTIPAPYSISDMRQYLKGDRRGFEAYAVRDAEIAVRYALQVKSFCTESLMIERVPTTIGAMAVSRFLKTIKESGQSPEVCMGTRTISQQCWNPDTHGFRTLKSTQSIPARELYETFAINCYHGGRNECFMMGITPESQWYDYDLAGAYTTGLLDVLQPDYDNLYTSQNPEEFCGHTMGFALVSFRFPDMVRYPCLPVRTDQYGLFFPLTGESWATAPEIALALSLGAEIAIQHGIIIPWRQYKSDNASSPTKPASSVFLPFVQQVRENRNRHDKGSLEEKFWKEIGNSLYGKLAQGLHAKTAFDTARGLNSPLPPSSVTQPFFAAHVTGFVRAVVGELMNTLPPNTTVVSVTTDGFLTDASTENIDMSGPLSSRFQALCDIADPGSSMLTCKHQVRQLVAMKTRGQLTYKELAGYPIVHARAGVKPPADIPRDDYNRYMVDLYLNRAPGQKLRRGSLISTRDMWLNESDLVAVESDIRLNLEFDFKRQLIAPTMNDGHLLMYSRPWNDIAQALKQRQLFDDWRQTHTLKDESDWEDWCDFLYCRNIFTPLKLKVGQNRSDDVLVRLFLRALAQYQWGLTPDDRKRQTSVEIAAWLVEAGYSVTPSDVKNAGRAKLPPIIFDSLTARMNLLMDLIKLVYPGFALPSAVL
;
A
#
# COMPACT_ATOMS: atom_id res chain seq x y z
N MET A 1 -3.02 -13.38 75.88
CA MET A 1 -2.37 -13.43 77.21
C MET A 1 -2.46 -12.03 77.78
N ASN A 2 -3.28 -11.90 78.82
CA ASN A 2 -3.88 -10.67 79.34
C ASN A 2 -2.88 -9.73 80.03
N ALA A 3 -3.39 -8.52 80.28
CA ALA A 3 -3.24 -7.71 81.51
C ALA A 3 -2.16 -6.61 81.48
N LEU A 4 -2.55 -5.32 81.50
CA LEU A 4 -2.74 -4.45 82.71
C LEU A 4 -1.36 -3.94 83.21
N LEU A 5 -1.06 -2.69 83.63
CA LEU A 5 -1.83 -1.56 84.16
C LEU A 5 -0.87 -0.34 84.35
N ALA A 6 -1.49 0.84 84.38
CA ALA A 6 -1.23 2.01 85.25
C ALA A 6 0.03 2.91 85.14
N ASN A 7 -0.32 4.19 84.92
CA ASN A 7 0.32 5.48 85.21
C ASN A 7 1.32 5.57 86.39
N ALA A 8 2.36 6.39 86.20
CA ALA A 8 2.73 7.47 87.14
C ALA A 8 3.76 8.42 86.50
N ALA A 9 3.60 9.71 86.77
CA ALA A 9 4.37 10.83 86.23
C ALA A 9 5.76 10.99 86.90
N GLY A 10 6.74 11.49 86.15
CA GLY A 10 8.07 11.86 86.66
C GLY A 10 8.92 12.60 85.63
N VAL A 11 9.04 13.91 85.83
CA VAL A 11 9.94 14.92 85.22
C VAL A 11 11.42 14.42 85.38
N THR A 12 12.37 14.49 84.43
CA THR A 12 13.08 15.66 83.85
C THR A 12 14.20 15.19 82.88
N GLN A 13 14.38 15.95 81.80
CA GLN A 13 15.60 16.21 80.99
C GLN A 13 16.38 15.14 80.18
N SER A 14 16.62 15.59 78.93
CA SER A 14 17.71 15.30 77.98
C SER A 14 17.67 13.97 77.24
N GLY A 15 17.27 14.04 75.96
CA GLY A 15 17.25 12.91 75.04
C GLY A 15 17.48 13.36 73.61
N SER A 16 18.58 12.86 73.06
CA SER A 16 18.86 12.56 71.65
C SER A 16 17.65 12.49 70.70
N ARG A 17 17.90 12.89 69.44
CA ARG A 17 17.00 12.70 68.28
C ARG A 17 16.33 11.32 68.30
N PRO A 18 14.99 11.22 68.29
CA PRO A 18 14.28 10.02 67.88
C PRO A 18 13.88 10.11 66.41
N ALA A 19 13.90 8.95 65.77
CA ALA A 19 13.43 8.68 64.43
C ALA A 19 11.99 9.15 64.23
N LYS A 20 11.73 9.81 63.11
CA LYS A 20 10.38 10.16 62.66
C LYS A 20 9.62 8.89 62.29
N THR A 21 8.60 8.55 63.07
CA THR A 21 7.55 7.58 62.73
C THR A 21 6.46 8.22 61.86
N LEU A 22 5.59 7.36 61.29
CA LEU A 22 4.70 7.60 60.14
C LEU A 22 3.69 8.76 60.23
N ASP A 23 3.54 9.44 61.38
CA ASP A 23 2.58 10.55 61.55
C ASP A 23 3.19 11.95 61.34
N SER A 24 4.39 12.03 60.75
CA SER A 24 5.05 13.30 60.43
C SER A 24 5.01 13.69 58.94
N PHE A 25 4.17 13.02 58.16
CA PHE A 25 3.84 13.41 56.79
C PHE A 25 2.61 14.31 56.78
N PRO A 26 2.70 15.59 56.35
CA PRO A 26 1.51 16.37 56.09
C PRO A 26 0.65 15.67 55.02
N LEU A 27 -0.62 15.45 55.36
CA LEU A 27 -1.71 14.90 54.52
C LEU A 27 -2.11 15.80 53.33
N ILE A 28 -1.21 16.65 52.85
CA ILE A 28 -1.36 17.42 51.62
C ILE A 28 0.00 17.41 50.92
N PRO A 29 0.15 16.77 49.75
CA PRO A 29 1.32 17.03 48.93
C PRO A 29 1.34 18.52 48.60
N GLN A 30 2.38 19.24 49.06
CA GLN A 30 2.72 20.53 48.47
C GLN A 30 2.74 20.33 46.95
N LYS A 31 1.95 21.13 46.22
CA LYS A 31 1.99 21.20 44.76
C LYS A 31 3.46 21.33 44.35
N SER A 32 4.06 20.27 43.82
CA SER A 32 5.32 20.38 43.10
C SER A 32 5.02 21.07 41.76
N LYS A 33 4.92 22.40 41.81
CA LYS A 33 5.06 23.25 40.63
C LYS A 33 6.46 23.03 40.08
N LYS A 34 6.59 22.12 39.12
CA LYS A 34 7.58 22.23 38.05
C LYS A 34 6.88 21.96 36.72
N ARG A 35 5.96 22.85 36.36
CA ARG A 35 5.75 23.17 34.94
C ARG A 35 7.04 23.84 34.50
N LEU A 36 7.68 23.34 33.44
CA LEU A 36 8.76 24.06 32.78
C LEU A 36 8.14 25.37 32.25
N ASP A 37 8.54 26.49 32.84
CA ASP A 37 8.03 27.82 32.50
C ASP A 37 8.41 28.12 31.04
N VAL A 38 7.43 28.09 30.14
CA VAL A 38 7.53 28.73 28.83
C VAL A 38 7.46 30.24 29.02
N SER A 39 8.02 31.03 28.10
CA SER A 39 8.12 32.49 28.29
C SER A 39 6.78 33.21 28.46
N SER A 40 5.73 32.68 27.85
CA SER A 40 4.41 33.32 27.83
C SER A 40 3.31 32.35 27.39
N GLN A 41 2.07 32.86 27.29
CA GLN A 41 0.96 32.14 26.65
C GLN A 41 0.88 32.39 25.14
N LEU A 42 1.66 33.35 24.59
CA LEU A 42 1.68 33.64 23.17
C LEU A 42 2.09 32.40 22.34
N HIS A 43 1.26 32.10 21.35
CA HIS A 43 1.49 31.09 20.33
C HIS A 43 1.76 31.76 18.98
N LEU A 44 2.73 31.25 18.23
CA LEU A 44 2.95 31.66 16.83
C LEU A 44 2.95 30.46 15.90
N ASP A 45 2.28 30.64 14.77
CA ASP A 45 2.29 29.71 13.64
C ASP A 45 3.26 30.22 12.58
N ILE A 46 4.26 29.40 12.22
CA ILE A 46 5.36 29.81 11.35
C ILE A 46 5.47 28.80 10.20
N GLY A 47 5.25 29.28 8.98
CA GLY A 47 5.63 28.55 7.78
C GLY A 47 7.13 28.64 7.59
N PHE A 48 7.77 27.55 7.21
CA PHE A 48 9.19 27.55 6.90
C PHE A 48 9.49 26.67 5.70
N ASP A 49 10.53 27.05 4.98
CA ASP A 49 11.02 26.38 3.80
C ASP A 49 12.54 26.61 3.69
N THR A 50 13.21 25.84 2.83
CA THR A 50 14.62 26.08 2.51
C THR A 50 14.92 25.92 1.03
N GLU A 51 15.73 26.83 0.50
CA GLU A 51 16.21 26.76 -0.88
C GLU A 51 17.65 26.29 -0.91
N TYR A 52 17.95 25.32 -1.77
CA TYR A 52 19.25 24.68 -1.82
C TYR A 52 19.61 24.19 -3.22
N VAL A 53 20.89 23.93 -3.43
CA VAL A 53 21.40 23.28 -4.64
C VAL A 53 22.22 22.06 -4.25
N TYR A 54 21.99 20.93 -4.91
CA TYR A 54 22.80 19.73 -4.67
C TYR A 54 24.25 19.96 -5.13
N ASN A 55 25.20 19.61 -4.28
CA ASN A 55 26.63 19.69 -4.57
C ASN A 55 27.19 18.28 -4.81
N PRO A 56 27.51 17.91 -6.07
CA PRO A 56 28.00 16.58 -6.39
C PRO A 56 29.34 16.22 -5.73
N ALA A 57 30.18 17.21 -5.44
CA ALA A 57 31.50 16.99 -4.86
C ALA A 57 31.42 16.59 -3.38
N THR A 58 30.51 17.22 -2.62
CA THR A 58 30.30 16.92 -1.20
C THR A 58 29.19 15.91 -0.96
N LYS A 59 28.39 15.60 -1.99
CA LYS A 59 27.16 14.79 -1.94
C LYS A 59 26.15 15.32 -0.92
N GLN A 60 26.09 16.64 -0.75
CA GLN A 60 25.25 17.35 0.22
C GLN A 60 24.54 18.52 -0.45
N ASN A 61 23.56 19.10 0.23
CA ASN A 61 22.87 20.29 -0.25
C ASN A 61 23.59 21.56 0.23
N ASP A 62 23.95 22.43 -0.71
CA ASP A 62 24.39 23.79 -0.42
C ASP A 62 23.15 24.65 -0.14
N ILE A 63 22.90 24.97 1.13
CA ILE A 63 21.73 25.76 1.53
C ILE A 63 21.95 27.22 1.15
N LEU A 64 21.04 27.79 0.38
CA LEU A 64 21.11 29.16 -0.13
C LEU A 64 20.36 30.14 0.76
N SER A 65 19.20 29.75 1.29
CA SER A 65 18.40 30.58 2.19
C SER A 65 17.40 29.76 3.00
N TYR A 66 16.96 30.37 4.11
CA TYR A 66 15.90 29.87 4.98
C TYR A 66 14.77 30.90 4.97
N GLN A 67 13.55 30.46 4.69
CA GLN A 67 12.39 31.34 4.62
C GLN A 67 11.48 31.09 5.81
N SER A 68 10.84 32.17 6.27
CA SER A 68 9.80 32.11 7.29
C SER A 68 8.61 32.96 6.88
N TYR A 69 7.43 32.50 7.27
CA TYR A 69 6.20 33.30 7.20
C TYR A 69 5.49 33.17 8.54
N VAL A 70 5.60 34.21 9.37
CA VAL A 70 5.03 34.22 10.72
C VAL A 70 3.62 34.76 10.66
N VAL A 71 2.64 33.98 11.13
CA VAL A 71 1.27 34.45 11.29
C VAL A 71 1.08 34.90 12.74
N LEU A 72 0.78 36.19 12.90
CA LEU A 72 0.52 36.83 14.18
C LEU A 72 -0.90 36.51 14.67
N PRO A 73 -1.21 36.70 15.98
CA PRO A 73 -2.52 36.38 16.54
C PRO A 73 -3.72 37.12 15.91
N ASP A 74 -3.47 38.28 15.29
CA ASP A 74 -4.46 39.07 14.54
C ASP A 74 -4.65 38.57 13.09
N GLY A 75 -3.92 37.53 12.68
CA GLY A 75 -3.92 36.97 11.32
C GLY A 75 -2.94 37.66 10.37
N THR A 76 -2.23 38.70 10.81
CA THR A 76 -1.23 39.40 9.99
C THR A 76 -0.05 38.48 9.70
N GLY A 77 0.35 38.39 8.43
CA GLY A 77 1.51 37.61 8.02
C GLY A 77 2.76 38.46 7.88
N VAL A 78 3.87 38.01 8.47
CA VAL A 78 5.17 38.68 8.38
C VAL A 78 6.17 37.77 7.65
N PRO A 79 6.58 38.11 6.42
CA PRO A 79 7.56 37.34 5.68
C PRO A 79 8.98 37.58 6.19
N GLY A 80 9.82 36.56 6.10
CA GLY A 80 11.23 36.61 6.46
C GLY A 80 12.08 35.72 5.56
N ILE A 81 13.30 36.15 5.28
CA ILE A 81 14.30 35.36 4.58
C ILE A 81 15.68 35.61 5.19
N LEU A 82 16.40 34.52 5.45
CA LEU A 82 17.71 34.53 6.08
C LEU A 82 18.72 33.81 5.18
N TYR A 83 19.89 34.43 5.01
CA TYR A 83 20.99 33.86 4.24
C TYR A 83 22.07 33.33 5.19
N PRO A 84 22.57 32.09 5.00
CA PRO A 84 23.75 31.62 5.71
C PRO A 84 24.99 32.43 5.26
N ALA A 85 26.04 32.41 6.08
CA ALA A 85 27.27 33.16 5.77
C ALA A 85 27.97 32.65 4.50
N SER A 86 27.83 31.35 4.23
CA SER A 86 28.24 30.73 2.98
C SER A 86 27.40 29.47 2.71
N ALA A 87 27.59 28.84 1.55
CA ALA A 87 26.99 27.57 1.19
C ALA A 87 27.60 26.36 1.95
N HIS A 88 28.70 26.54 2.69
CA HIS A 88 29.35 25.45 3.41
C HIS A 88 28.49 24.93 4.57
N LYS A 89 28.49 23.61 4.78
CA LYS A 89 27.71 22.94 5.85
C LYS A 89 27.93 23.52 7.25
N LYS A 90 29.15 23.98 7.56
CA LYS A 90 29.49 24.61 8.85
C LYS A 90 28.76 25.93 9.12
N ASP A 91 28.31 26.61 8.07
CA ASP A 91 27.67 27.93 8.12
C ASP A 91 26.12 27.84 8.06
N ARG A 92 25.57 26.62 8.03
CA ARG A 92 24.13 26.37 8.17
C ARG A 92 23.63 26.96 9.49
N LEU A 93 22.42 27.50 9.46
CA LEU A 93 21.79 28.00 10.69
C LEU A 93 21.40 26.81 11.57
N SER A 94 21.55 26.96 12.89
CA SER A 94 20.84 26.10 13.83
C SER A 94 19.37 26.50 13.90
N LEU A 95 18.49 25.56 14.28
CA LEU A 95 17.07 25.84 14.48
C LEU A 95 16.85 26.99 15.46
N LYS A 96 17.62 26.99 16.56
CA LYS A 96 17.61 28.07 17.54
C LYS A 96 17.98 29.42 16.92
N ASN A 97 19.03 29.48 16.10
CA ASN A 97 19.48 30.73 15.48
C ASN A 97 18.49 31.24 14.42
N PHE A 98 17.90 30.33 13.64
CA PHE A 98 16.84 30.65 12.69
C PHE A 98 15.63 31.30 13.38
N LEU A 99 15.11 30.66 14.42
CA LEU A 99 13.99 31.19 15.21
C LEU A 99 14.36 32.50 15.92
N ALA A 100 15.56 32.61 16.51
CA ALA A 100 16.00 33.83 17.17
C ALA A 100 16.07 35.02 16.21
N LYS A 101 16.62 34.81 15.01
CA LYS A 101 16.71 35.83 13.96
C LYS A 101 15.34 36.18 13.36
N THR A 102 14.40 35.24 13.35
CA THR A 102 13.02 35.47 12.88
C THR A 102 12.21 36.27 13.91
N LEU A 103 12.30 35.94 15.20
CA LEU A 103 11.43 36.49 16.25
C LEU A 103 11.94 37.80 16.86
N THR A 104 13.27 38.01 16.92
CA THR A 104 13.83 39.23 17.53
C THR A 104 13.39 40.51 16.81
N PRO A 105 13.33 40.58 15.46
CA PRO A 105 12.79 41.74 14.77
C PRO A 105 11.33 42.02 15.11
N LEU A 106 10.49 40.98 15.20
CA LEU A 106 9.06 41.14 15.54
C LEU A 106 8.89 41.80 16.92
N LEU A 107 9.71 41.39 17.89
CA LEU A 107 9.68 41.96 19.23
C LEU A 107 10.23 43.40 19.27
N LYS A 108 11.29 43.69 18.50
CA LYS A 108 11.88 45.03 18.42
C LYS A 108 10.99 46.04 17.72
N ASN A 109 10.22 45.58 16.74
CA ASN A 109 9.29 46.38 15.96
C ASN A 109 7.89 46.42 16.59
N GLU A 110 7.73 45.92 17.82
CA GLU A 110 6.46 45.90 18.57
C GLU A 110 5.32 45.17 17.83
N GLN A 111 5.65 44.23 16.93
CA GLN A 111 4.67 43.36 16.25
C GLN A 111 4.21 42.20 17.14
N ILE A 112 5.01 41.84 18.14
CA ILE A 112 4.64 40.95 19.24
C ILE A 112 5.04 41.63 20.55
N ASN A 113 4.22 41.44 21.59
CA ASN A 113 4.42 42.11 22.89
C ASN A 113 5.36 41.35 23.82
N GLU A 114 5.52 40.05 23.58
CA GLU A 114 6.30 39.15 24.43
C GLU A 114 6.94 38.05 23.59
N TRP A 115 7.93 37.37 24.17
CA TRP A 115 8.53 36.20 23.51
C TRP A 115 7.55 35.03 23.52
N PRO A 116 7.31 34.33 22.39
CA PRO A 116 6.30 33.27 22.31
C PRO A 116 6.68 32.08 23.20
N GLY A 117 5.76 31.64 24.05
CA GLY A 117 5.93 30.42 24.85
C GLY A 117 5.76 29.14 24.05
N SER A 118 5.08 29.20 22.90
CA SER A 118 4.95 28.05 21.99
C SER A 118 4.97 28.45 20.53
N ILE A 119 5.54 27.59 19.68
CA ILE A 119 5.71 27.81 18.25
C ILE A 119 5.33 26.53 17.52
N THR A 120 4.52 26.63 16.47
CA THR A 120 4.36 25.53 15.51
C THR A 120 5.02 25.89 14.19
N LEU A 121 5.93 25.03 13.73
CA LEU A 121 6.59 25.11 12.44
C LEU A 121 5.87 24.23 11.42
N TYR A 122 5.50 24.83 10.29
CA TYR A 122 4.84 24.18 9.17
C TYR A 122 5.74 24.14 7.96
N ALA A 123 5.89 22.96 7.37
CA ALA A 123 6.46 22.80 6.04
C ALA A 123 5.60 21.80 5.26
N HIS A 124 5.80 21.76 3.96
CA HIS A 124 5.14 20.81 3.09
C HIS A 124 6.18 19.84 2.56
N PHE A 125 6.20 18.62 3.12
CA PHE A 125 7.30 17.64 3.02
C PHE A 125 8.50 17.94 3.93
N LEU A 126 8.19 18.02 5.23
CA LEU A 126 9.06 18.50 6.30
C LEU A 126 10.47 17.92 6.34
N ARG A 127 10.66 16.64 5.95
CA ARG A 127 11.99 16.01 5.97
C ARG A 127 12.99 16.67 5.03
N ALA A 128 12.53 17.40 4.01
CA ALA A 128 13.38 18.16 3.10
C ALA A 128 14.09 19.28 3.86
N ASP A 129 13.33 20.06 4.64
CA ASP A 129 13.77 21.33 5.20
C ASP A 129 14.43 21.19 6.57
N VAL A 130 13.96 20.26 7.42
CA VAL A 130 14.56 20.08 8.76
C VAL A 130 16.00 19.61 8.70
N ALA A 131 16.39 18.85 7.68
CA ALA A 131 17.76 18.39 7.46
C ALA A 131 18.73 19.53 7.11
N SER A 132 18.21 20.71 6.72
CA SER A 132 18.98 21.90 6.40
C SER A 132 19.52 22.64 7.63
N PHE A 133 19.07 22.30 8.86
CA PHE A 133 19.62 22.90 10.09
C PHE A 133 20.90 22.19 10.57
N SER A 134 21.87 22.95 11.05
CA SER A 134 23.18 22.43 11.48
C SER A 134 23.09 21.47 12.68
N ASP A 135 22.12 21.70 13.57
CA ASP A 135 21.89 20.98 14.83
C ASP A 135 20.78 19.92 14.72
N PHE A 136 20.20 19.71 13.53
CA PHE A 136 19.09 18.77 13.38
C PHE A 136 19.45 17.35 13.78
N TRP A 137 20.54 16.82 13.22
CA TRP A 137 20.95 15.43 13.44
C TRP A 137 21.46 15.17 14.86
N SER A 138 22.12 16.15 15.48
CA SER A 138 22.65 16.01 16.84
C SER A 138 21.56 16.17 17.90
N ASP A 139 20.67 17.15 17.74
CA ASP A 139 19.83 17.63 18.85
C ASP A 139 18.33 17.35 18.62
N HIS A 140 17.86 17.35 17.36
CA HIS A 140 16.42 17.40 17.04
C HIS A 140 15.87 16.16 16.33
N LYS A 141 16.69 15.28 15.75
CA LYS A 141 16.20 14.11 14.97
C LYS A 141 15.28 13.18 15.76
N ILE A 142 15.44 13.14 17.09
CA ILE A 142 14.65 12.33 18.02
C ILE A 142 13.27 12.93 18.33
N LEU A 143 13.03 14.20 17.96
CA LEU A 143 11.76 14.91 18.15
C LEU A 143 10.74 14.57 17.06
N LEU A 144 11.19 14.03 15.93
CA LEU A 144 10.38 13.75 14.76
C LEU A 144 10.20 12.24 14.57
N LYS A 145 8.99 11.82 14.19
CA LYS A 145 8.70 10.42 13.84
C LYS A 145 8.46 10.26 12.36
N GLY A 146 9.05 9.22 11.78
CA GLY A 146 8.80 8.80 10.41
C GLY A 146 7.36 8.35 10.17
N ILE A 147 6.73 8.88 9.12
CA ILE A 147 5.39 8.48 8.68
C ILE A 147 5.21 8.78 7.18
N ARG A 148 4.66 7.82 6.42
CA ARG A 148 4.40 7.95 4.97
C ARG A 148 5.56 8.60 4.18
N SER A 149 6.79 8.14 4.44
CA SER A 149 8.03 8.64 3.81
C SER A 149 8.44 10.08 4.15
N THR A 150 7.78 10.73 5.11
CA THR A 150 8.19 12.03 5.68
C THR A 150 8.29 11.93 7.21
N VAL A 151 8.36 13.06 7.92
CA VAL A 151 8.44 13.14 9.37
C VAL A 151 7.52 14.22 9.94
N SER A 152 7.12 14.10 11.22
CA SER A 152 6.37 15.15 11.94
C SER A 152 6.58 14.99 13.45
N SER A 153 6.30 16.03 14.25
CA SER A 153 6.21 15.88 15.71
C SER A 153 4.93 15.14 16.09
N PHE A 154 5.02 14.23 17.07
CA PHE A 154 3.87 13.51 17.64
C PHE A 154 3.82 13.74 19.15
N LYS A 155 2.69 14.26 19.64
CA LYS A 155 2.41 14.48 21.07
C LYS A 155 1.23 13.61 21.48
N ASN A 156 1.47 12.60 22.33
CA ASN A 156 0.52 11.60 22.87
C ASN A 156 -0.40 10.96 21.83
N ARG A 157 -0.18 9.69 21.53
CA ARG A 157 -1.12 8.93 20.70
C ARG A 157 -2.43 8.77 21.47
N TYR A 158 -3.56 9.11 20.84
CA TYR A 158 -4.84 8.53 21.26
C TYR A 158 -4.73 7.00 21.08
N GLY A 159 -4.61 6.27 22.19
CA GLY A 159 -4.88 4.84 22.26
C GLY A 159 -3.77 3.85 21.89
N ILE A 160 -2.48 4.20 21.98
CA ILE A 160 -1.39 3.18 21.85
C ILE A 160 -0.27 3.50 22.84
N ASP A 161 -0.01 2.57 23.76
CA ASP A 161 1.13 2.58 24.66
C ASP A 161 2.44 2.55 23.89
N PHE A 162 3.25 3.59 24.08
CA PHE A 162 4.69 3.47 23.98
C PHE A 162 5.25 3.94 25.32
N ASP A 163 5.23 3.03 26.29
CA ASP A 163 5.87 3.26 27.57
C ASP A 163 7.39 3.44 27.43
N GLU A 164 7.93 4.16 28.43
CA GLU A 164 9.32 4.58 28.69
C GLU A 164 9.93 5.76 27.89
N VAL A 165 9.45 6.12 26.69
CA VAL A 165 10.08 7.22 25.92
C VAL A 165 9.33 8.56 26.04
N GLU A 166 8.07 8.58 26.50
CA GLU A 166 7.28 9.83 26.56
C GLU A 166 7.77 10.83 27.63
N THR A 167 8.25 10.38 28.79
CA THR A 167 8.78 11.29 29.83
C THR A 167 10.11 11.95 29.46
N ARG A 168 10.95 11.30 28.64
CA ARG A 168 12.16 11.94 28.07
C ARG A 168 11.84 12.91 26.92
N ARG A 169 10.75 12.71 26.18
CA ARG A 169 10.39 13.49 24.98
C ARG A 169 9.83 14.88 25.29
N GLU A 170 9.09 15.06 26.39
CA GLU A 170 8.57 16.40 26.78
C GLU A 170 9.67 17.39 27.15
N LYS A 171 10.85 16.92 27.58
CA LYS A 171 12.00 17.78 27.92
C LYS A 171 12.74 18.35 26.70
N ASN A 172 12.64 17.73 25.52
CA ASN A 172 13.45 18.10 24.35
C ASN A 172 12.74 19.04 23.36
N SER A 173 11.43 19.28 23.49
CA SER A 173 10.72 20.24 22.62
C SER A 173 10.84 21.70 23.10
N LEU A 174 11.38 21.92 24.29
CA LEU A 174 11.61 23.25 24.87
C LEU A 174 12.97 23.79 24.42
N ILE A 175 12.97 24.85 23.59
CA ILE A 175 14.19 25.53 23.15
C ILE A 175 14.44 26.75 24.04
N MET A 176 15.61 26.81 24.67
CA MET A 176 16.07 27.97 25.46
C MET A 176 16.85 28.94 24.56
N PHE A 177 16.33 30.15 24.38
CA PHE A 177 16.91 31.19 23.53
C PHE A 177 17.91 32.06 24.29
N ASP A 178 17.50 32.66 25.41
CA ASP A 178 18.34 33.52 26.24
C ASP A 178 18.03 33.28 27.73
N LYS A 179 19.08 33.03 28.51
CA LYS A 179 19.00 32.84 29.97
C LYS A 179 19.14 34.14 30.75
N ARG A 180 19.60 35.22 30.10
CA ARG A 180 19.93 36.50 30.75
C ARG A 180 18.73 37.43 30.85
N THR A 181 17.66 37.16 30.11
CA THR A 181 16.39 37.88 30.25
C THR A 181 15.63 37.39 31.50
N SER A 182 14.83 38.26 32.11
CA SER A 182 13.93 37.91 33.21
C SER A 182 12.48 38.19 32.79
N PRO A 183 11.64 37.17 32.54
CA PRO A 183 11.97 35.73 32.56
C PRO A 183 12.87 35.30 31.38
N PRO A 184 13.57 34.15 31.50
CA PRO A 184 14.32 33.55 30.39
C PRO A 184 13.45 33.33 29.15
N ARG A 185 14.02 33.54 27.97
CA ARG A 185 13.35 33.27 26.69
C ARG A 185 13.39 31.79 26.36
N CYS A 186 12.24 31.15 26.29
CA CYS A 186 12.05 29.72 26.10
C CYS A 186 10.71 29.43 25.41
N SER A 187 10.75 28.58 24.39
CA SER A 187 9.56 28.25 23.58
C SER A 187 9.46 26.75 23.39
N ASN A 188 8.24 26.21 23.48
CA ASN A 188 7.95 24.84 23.06
C ASN A 188 7.74 24.80 21.54
N VAL A 189 8.61 24.10 20.81
CA VAL A 189 8.58 24.02 19.35
C VAL A 189 7.99 22.69 18.91
N THR A 190 6.99 22.74 18.03
CA THR A 190 6.36 21.56 17.42
C THR A 190 6.44 21.68 15.90
N PHE A 191 6.73 20.57 15.22
CA PHE A 191 6.73 20.52 13.76
C PHE A 191 5.51 19.79 13.22
N THR A 192 4.87 20.36 12.21
CA THR A 192 3.74 19.76 11.50
C THR A 192 4.06 19.70 10.01
N ASP A 193 4.06 18.49 9.46
CA ASP A 193 4.13 18.32 8.00
C ASP A 193 2.73 18.40 7.39
N THR A 194 2.52 19.44 6.59
CA THR A 194 1.22 19.68 5.94
C THR A 194 0.89 18.61 4.89
N LEU A 195 1.88 17.92 4.33
CA LEU A 195 1.65 16.82 3.37
C LEU A 195 0.82 15.68 3.98
N LEU A 196 0.96 15.44 5.28
CA LEU A 196 0.25 14.37 6.01
C LEU A 196 -1.23 14.67 6.27
N ILE A 197 -1.59 15.95 6.23
CA ILE A 197 -2.95 16.47 6.43
C ILE A 197 -3.53 17.03 5.12
N THR A 198 -2.91 16.71 3.98
CA THR A 198 -3.37 17.10 2.65
C THR A 198 -4.09 15.94 1.97
N PRO A 199 -5.34 16.13 1.47
CA PRO A 199 -6.04 15.10 0.70
C PRO A 199 -5.19 14.58 -0.45
N GLY A 200 -5.13 13.26 -0.66
CA GLY A 200 -4.35 12.64 -1.73
C GLY A 200 -2.83 12.89 -1.70
N GLY A 201 -2.28 13.60 -0.71
CA GLY A 201 -0.89 14.04 -0.71
C GLY A 201 -0.56 15.00 -1.85
N MET A 202 -1.51 15.87 -2.22
CA MET A 202 -1.33 16.93 -3.22
C MET A 202 -0.08 17.76 -2.92
N GLY A 203 0.61 18.20 -3.97
CA GLY A 203 1.80 19.05 -3.83
C GLY A 203 1.45 20.49 -3.46
N LEU A 204 2.44 21.23 -2.95
CA LEU A 204 2.28 22.60 -2.46
C LEU A 204 1.61 23.55 -3.47
N ALA A 205 1.90 23.40 -4.77
CA ALA A 205 1.29 24.21 -5.82
C ALA A 205 -0.24 24.05 -5.89
N GLU A 206 -0.73 22.82 -5.75
CA GLU A 206 -2.17 22.54 -5.74
C GLU A 206 -2.81 23.02 -4.44
N CYS A 207 -2.13 22.88 -3.29
CA CYS A 207 -2.56 23.48 -2.03
C CYS A 207 -2.70 25.01 -2.16
N GLY A 208 -1.73 25.68 -2.80
CA GLY A 208 -1.79 27.11 -3.06
C GLY A 208 -2.98 27.51 -3.94
N GLN A 209 -3.25 26.76 -5.02
CA GLN A 209 -4.43 27.00 -5.86
C GLN A 209 -5.74 26.90 -5.08
N LEU A 210 -5.87 25.88 -4.21
CA LEU A 210 -7.07 25.68 -3.37
C LEU A 210 -7.26 26.80 -2.34
N LEU A 211 -6.19 27.47 -1.92
CA LEU A 211 -6.26 28.65 -1.05
C LEU A 211 -6.50 29.98 -1.79
N GLY A 212 -6.56 29.97 -3.12
CA GLY A 212 -6.50 31.20 -3.92
C GLY A 212 -5.15 31.92 -3.83
N LEU A 213 -4.10 31.21 -3.38
CA LEU A 213 -2.74 31.72 -3.21
C LEU A 213 -1.77 30.88 -4.07
N PRO A 214 -1.77 31.06 -5.40
CA PRO A 214 -1.00 30.19 -6.29
C PRO A 214 0.50 30.28 -5.99
N LYS A 215 1.17 29.14 -6.13
CA LYS A 215 2.64 29.07 -6.09
C LYS A 215 3.22 29.85 -7.26
N LEU A 216 4.31 30.56 -7.01
CA LEU A 216 5.01 31.31 -8.06
C LEU A 216 5.81 30.36 -8.95
N THR A 217 5.87 30.67 -10.26
CA THR A 217 6.68 29.91 -11.23
C THR A 217 8.09 30.49 -11.31
N ILE A 218 9.08 29.63 -11.46
CA ILE A 218 10.46 30.04 -11.74
C ILE A 218 10.55 30.42 -13.23
N PRO A 219 10.88 31.67 -13.59
CA PRO A 219 10.93 32.08 -14.99
C PRO A 219 12.19 31.56 -15.70
N ALA A 220 12.07 31.25 -16.99
CA ALA A 220 13.23 30.94 -17.83
C ALA A 220 14.19 32.16 -17.86
N PRO A 221 15.52 31.95 -17.87
CA PRO A 221 16.23 30.68 -18.02
C PRO A 221 16.50 29.93 -16.70
N TYR A 222 15.95 30.38 -15.57
CA TYR A 222 16.20 29.77 -14.26
C TYR A 222 15.44 28.45 -14.09
N SER A 223 15.90 27.61 -13.15
CA SER A 223 15.29 26.31 -12.88
C SER A 223 15.42 25.91 -11.41
N ILE A 224 14.53 25.04 -10.95
CA ILE A 224 14.59 24.47 -9.60
C ILE A 224 15.87 23.64 -9.35
N SER A 225 16.48 23.09 -10.40
CA SER A 225 17.74 22.34 -10.30
C SER A 225 18.96 23.23 -10.03
N ASP A 226 18.88 24.54 -10.33
CA ASP A 226 19.94 25.51 -10.08
C ASP A 226 19.39 26.82 -9.52
N MET A 227 18.89 26.75 -8.28
CA MET A 227 18.40 27.90 -7.53
C MET A 227 19.47 28.95 -7.25
N ARG A 228 20.76 28.59 -7.37
CA ARG A 228 21.88 29.53 -7.22
C ARG A 228 21.93 30.51 -8.38
N GLN A 229 21.68 30.04 -9.61
CA GLN A 229 21.57 30.91 -10.77
C GLN A 229 20.38 31.87 -10.63
N TYR A 230 19.24 31.39 -10.12
CA TYR A 230 18.06 32.22 -9.89
C TYR A 230 18.35 33.33 -8.87
N LEU A 231 18.91 32.98 -7.72
CA LEU A 231 19.28 33.95 -6.67
C LEU A 231 20.26 35.02 -7.18
N LYS A 232 21.22 34.64 -8.03
CA LYS A 232 22.21 35.58 -8.59
C LYS A 232 21.60 36.48 -9.68
N GLY A 233 20.71 35.94 -10.51
CA GLY A 233 20.15 36.63 -11.66
C GLY A 233 18.94 37.50 -11.35
N ASP A 234 18.01 37.00 -10.53
CA ASP A 234 16.83 37.72 -10.07
C ASP A 234 16.55 37.40 -8.60
N ARG A 235 17.24 38.13 -7.73
CA ARG A 235 17.11 37.98 -6.28
C ARG A 235 15.69 38.27 -5.78
N ARG A 236 14.99 39.25 -6.35
CA ARG A 236 13.64 39.63 -5.90
C ARG A 236 12.64 38.53 -6.25
N GLY A 237 12.71 37.99 -7.45
CA GLY A 237 11.89 36.84 -7.87
C GLY A 237 12.16 35.61 -7.02
N PHE A 238 13.44 35.33 -6.72
CA PHE A 238 13.83 34.23 -5.83
C PHE A 238 13.26 34.41 -4.42
N GLU A 239 13.43 35.59 -3.81
CA GLU A 239 12.93 35.88 -2.47
C GLU A 239 11.40 35.76 -2.41
N ALA A 240 10.69 36.29 -3.41
CA ALA A 240 9.24 36.18 -3.51
C ALA A 240 8.76 34.71 -3.66
N TYR A 241 9.42 33.93 -4.53
CA TYR A 241 9.13 32.51 -4.75
C TYR A 241 9.26 31.72 -3.44
N ALA A 242 10.40 31.86 -2.77
CA ALA A 242 10.70 31.02 -1.62
C ALA A 242 9.87 31.41 -0.38
N VAL A 243 9.61 32.71 -0.18
CA VAL A 243 8.69 33.16 0.88
C VAL A 243 7.25 32.69 0.59
N ARG A 244 6.82 32.65 -0.67
CA ARG A 244 5.49 32.15 -1.05
C ARG A 244 5.32 30.68 -0.68
N ASP A 245 6.34 29.85 -0.82
CA ASP A 245 6.25 28.44 -0.44
C ASP A 245 6.04 28.28 1.08
N ALA A 246 6.79 29.02 1.90
CA ALA A 246 6.58 29.08 3.35
C ALA A 246 5.19 29.64 3.71
N GLU A 247 4.72 30.68 3.01
CA GLU A 247 3.39 31.27 3.20
C GLU A 247 2.26 30.26 2.94
N ILE A 248 2.31 29.56 1.80
CA ILE A 248 1.30 28.55 1.44
C ILE A 248 1.28 27.46 2.50
N ALA A 249 2.43 26.97 2.97
CA ALA A 249 2.50 25.91 3.97
C ALA A 249 1.75 26.27 5.27
N VAL A 250 2.00 27.47 5.85
CA VAL A 250 1.32 27.86 7.09
C VAL A 250 -0.13 28.23 6.88
N ARG A 251 -0.47 28.97 5.82
CA ARG A 251 -1.87 29.33 5.55
C ARG A 251 -2.71 28.10 5.27
N TYR A 252 -2.16 27.12 4.56
CA TYR A 252 -2.82 25.83 4.36
C TYR A 252 -3.07 25.14 5.70
N ALA A 253 -2.06 25.02 6.54
CA ALA A 253 -2.21 24.39 7.85
C ALA A 253 -3.27 25.07 8.72
N LEU A 254 -3.33 26.40 8.71
CA LEU A 254 -4.35 27.18 9.41
C LEU A 254 -5.75 26.95 8.85
N GLN A 255 -5.90 26.85 7.52
CA GLN A 255 -7.17 26.45 6.89
C GLN A 255 -7.59 25.06 7.33
N VAL A 256 -6.66 24.10 7.43
CA VAL A 256 -6.96 22.76 7.96
C VAL A 256 -7.35 22.81 9.44
N LYS A 257 -6.72 23.67 10.25
CA LYS A 257 -7.12 23.89 11.66
C LYS A 257 -8.56 24.39 11.75
N SER A 258 -8.89 25.43 10.99
CA SER A 258 -10.26 25.97 10.89
C SER A 258 -11.24 24.87 10.47
N PHE A 259 -10.95 24.13 9.40
CA PHE A 259 -11.77 22.99 8.98
C PHE A 259 -11.96 21.94 10.08
N CYS A 260 -10.91 21.56 10.79
CA CYS A 260 -11.02 20.61 11.91
C CYS A 260 -11.94 21.13 13.02
N THR A 261 -11.81 22.40 13.40
CA THR A 261 -12.60 22.99 14.50
C THR A 261 -14.04 23.25 14.08
N GLU A 262 -14.26 23.82 12.90
CA GLU A 262 -15.57 24.28 12.43
C GLU A 262 -16.37 23.16 11.77
N SER A 263 -15.76 22.36 10.89
CA SER A 263 -16.46 21.32 10.13
C SER A 263 -16.43 19.95 10.82
N LEU A 264 -15.26 19.54 11.36
CA LEU A 264 -15.16 18.23 12.03
C LEU A 264 -15.52 18.28 13.52
N MET A 265 -15.59 19.49 14.10
CA MET A 265 -15.77 19.72 15.53
C MET A 265 -14.69 19.03 16.38
N ILE A 266 -13.44 19.06 15.93
CA ILE A 266 -12.29 18.48 16.62
C ILE A 266 -11.39 19.63 17.09
N GLU A 267 -11.22 19.76 18.41
CA GLU A 267 -10.42 20.84 19.02
C GLU A 267 -8.93 20.77 18.66
N ARG A 268 -8.40 19.55 18.47
CA ARG A 268 -6.97 19.32 18.23
C ARG A 268 -6.76 18.65 16.89
N VAL A 269 -6.08 19.35 15.97
CA VAL A 269 -5.70 18.84 14.66
C VAL A 269 -4.83 17.59 14.80
N PRO A 270 -5.30 16.42 14.33
CA PRO A 270 -4.48 15.21 14.29
C PRO A 270 -3.34 15.33 13.27
N THR A 271 -2.26 14.58 13.47
CA THR A 271 -1.06 14.67 12.63
C THR A 271 -1.23 14.08 11.22
N THR A 272 -2.35 13.42 10.93
CA THR A 272 -2.65 12.86 9.61
C THR A 272 -4.14 12.94 9.31
N ILE A 273 -4.51 13.01 8.03
CA ILE A 273 -5.93 12.95 7.61
C ILE A 273 -6.61 11.65 8.03
N GLY A 274 -5.88 10.53 8.03
CA GLY A 274 -6.41 9.27 8.55
C GLY A 274 -6.68 9.31 10.05
N ALA A 275 -5.94 10.09 10.84
CA ALA A 275 -6.26 10.30 12.25
C ALA A 275 -7.44 11.26 12.44
N MET A 276 -7.64 12.24 11.54
CA MET A 276 -8.86 13.06 11.48
C MET A 276 -10.10 12.19 11.26
N ALA A 277 -10.04 11.25 10.31
CA ALA A 277 -11.12 10.32 10.03
C ALA A 277 -11.51 9.51 11.27
N VAL A 278 -10.52 8.97 12.00
CA VAL A 278 -10.75 8.21 13.23
C VAL A 278 -11.36 9.08 14.34
N SER A 279 -10.82 10.28 14.56
CA SER A 279 -11.35 11.21 15.56
C SER A 279 -12.79 11.62 15.26
N ARG A 280 -13.10 11.93 13.99
CA ARG A 280 -14.46 12.26 13.55
C ARG A 280 -15.40 11.07 13.68
N PHE A 281 -14.98 9.88 13.27
CA PHE A 281 -15.76 8.65 13.41
C PHE A 281 -16.13 8.38 14.89
N LEU A 282 -15.14 8.34 15.79
CA LEU A 282 -15.37 8.10 17.21
C LEU A 282 -16.28 9.15 17.85
N LYS A 283 -16.17 10.41 17.43
CA LYS A 283 -17.07 11.49 17.87
C LYS A 283 -18.50 11.26 17.35
N THR A 284 -18.64 10.91 16.08
CA THR A 284 -19.95 10.63 15.45
C THR A 284 -20.67 9.47 16.11
N ILE A 285 -19.96 8.37 16.44
CA ILE A 285 -20.54 7.23 17.16
C ILE A 285 -21.09 7.67 18.53
N LYS A 286 -20.32 8.46 19.29
CA LYS A 286 -20.76 8.98 20.59
C LYS A 286 -21.96 9.92 20.46
N GLU A 287 -21.96 10.81 19.48
CA GLU A 287 -23.07 11.73 19.19
C GLU A 287 -24.35 10.97 18.79
N SER A 288 -24.23 9.80 18.16
CA SER A 288 -25.36 8.93 17.83
C SER A 288 -25.89 8.10 19.02
N GLY A 289 -25.34 8.29 20.22
CA GLY A 289 -25.74 7.55 21.43
C GLY A 289 -25.20 6.11 21.49
N GLN A 290 -24.34 5.72 20.54
CA GLN A 290 -23.70 4.41 20.49
C GLN A 290 -22.38 4.41 21.28
N SER A 291 -22.01 3.27 21.88
CA SER A 291 -20.71 3.10 22.54
C SER A 291 -19.66 2.62 21.52
N PRO A 292 -18.54 3.36 21.33
CA PRO A 292 -17.42 2.90 20.52
C PRO A 292 -16.85 1.57 21.04
N GLU A 293 -16.80 1.36 22.36
CA GLU A 293 -16.31 0.11 22.94
C GLU A 293 -17.14 -1.09 22.48
N VAL A 294 -18.47 -0.97 22.52
CA VAL A 294 -19.40 -2.02 22.08
C VAL A 294 -19.28 -2.27 20.58
N CYS A 295 -19.32 -1.22 19.76
CA CYS A 295 -19.22 -1.35 18.30
C CYS A 295 -17.90 -2.01 17.88
N MET A 296 -16.80 -1.60 18.49
CA MET A 296 -15.47 -2.10 18.15
C MET A 296 -15.15 -3.43 18.85
N GLY A 297 -15.96 -3.92 19.80
CA GLY A 297 -15.64 -5.11 20.59
C GLY A 297 -14.38 -4.92 21.44
N THR A 298 -14.30 -3.79 22.14
CA THR A 298 -13.14 -3.42 22.96
C THR A 298 -13.56 -3.08 24.38
N ARG A 299 -12.59 -3.05 25.30
CA ARG A 299 -12.75 -2.60 26.69
C ARG A 299 -11.58 -1.72 27.08
N THR A 300 -11.84 -0.73 27.93
CA THR A 300 -10.78 0.07 28.54
C THR A 300 -10.36 -0.55 29.85
N ILE A 301 -9.09 -0.90 29.98
CA ILE A 301 -8.48 -1.41 31.20
C ILE A 301 -7.65 -0.29 31.82
N SER A 302 -7.76 -0.15 33.14
CA SER A 302 -7.04 0.85 33.92
C SER A 302 -6.04 0.15 34.83
N GLN A 303 -4.74 0.43 34.65
CA GLN A 303 -3.67 -0.13 35.46
C GLN A 303 -2.93 1.00 36.19
N GLN A 304 -2.57 0.79 37.45
CA GLN A 304 -1.68 1.72 38.16
C GLN A 304 -0.24 1.29 37.93
N CYS A 305 0.57 2.13 37.30
CA CYS A 305 2.00 1.95 37.19
C CYS A 305 2.73 2.90 38.15
N TRP A 306 3.81 2.42 38.76
CA TRP A 306 4.69 3.29 39.54
C TRP A 306 5.49 4.17 38.57
N ASN A 307 5.44 5.49 38.74
CA ASN A 307 6.28 6.42 37.99
C ASN A 307 7.51 6.78 38.84
N PRO A 308 8.73 6.33 38.48
CA PRO A 308 9.95 6.63 39.23
C PRO A 308 10.27 8.12 39.27
N ASP A 309 9.96 8.87 38.20
CA ASP A 309 10.31 10.30 38.08
C ASP A 309 9.44 11.19 38.98
N THR A 310 8.19 10.81 39.19
CA THR A 310 7.25 11.56 40.03
C THR A 310 7.06 10.94 41.41
N HIS A 311 7.73 9.82 41.70
CA HIS A 311 7.59 9.03 42.93
C HIS A 311 6.12 8.80 43.33
N GLY A 312 5.31 8.38 42.37
CA GLY A 312 3.88 8.17 42.61
C GLY A 312 3.23 7.25 41.58
N PHE A 313 2.07 6.70 41.93
CA PHE A 313 1.30 5.89 41.00
C PHE A 313 0.64 6.76 39.93
N ARG A 314 0.84 6.38 38.67
CA ARG A 314 0.13 6.92 37.51
C ARG A 314 -0.87 5.88 37.04
N THR A 315 -2.11 6.31 36.79
CA THR A 315 -3.10 5.46 36.16
C THR A 315 -2.91 5.50 34.64
N LEU A 316 -2.59 4.36 34.04
CA LEU A 316 -2.57 4.15 32.61
C LEU A 316 -3.88 3.50 32.17
N LYS A 317 -4.47 4.02 31.11
CA LYS A 317 -5.67 3.43 30.47
C LYS A 317 -5.25 2.89 29.12
N SER A 318 -5.47 1.59 28.90
CA SER A 318 -5.25 0.95 27.61
C SER A 318 -6.56 0.37 27.07
N THR A 319 -6.78 0.51 25.77
CA THR A 319 -7.90 -0.13 25.08
C THR A 319 -7.44 -1.49 24.59
N GLN A 320 -8.16 -2.54 24.94
CA GLN A 320 -7.88 -3.91 24.53
C GLN A 320 -9.13 -4.53 23.92
N SER A 321 -8.96 -5.54 23.06
CA SER A 321 -10.09 -6.33 22.56
C SER A 321 -10.80 -7.05 23.72
N ILE A 322 -12.10 -7.26 23.60
CA ILE A 322 -12.81 -8.16 24.53
C ILE A 322 -12.39 -9.62 24.25
N PRO A 323 -12.40 -10.51 25.25
CA PRO A 323 -11.93 -11.90 25.08
C PRO A 323 -12.60 -12.65 23.92
N ALA A 324 -13.93 -12.49 23.75
CA ALA A 324 -14.69 -13.13 22.69
C ALA A 324 -14.22 -12.71 21.27
N ARG A 325 -13.78 -11.46 21.12
CA ARG A 325 -13.17 -10.95 19.88
C ARG A 325 -11.72 -11.44 19.74
N GLU A 326 -10.93 -11.27 20.80
CA GLU A 326 -9.48 -11.56 20.84
C GLU A 326 -9.16 -13.00 20.43
N LEU A 327 -9.95 -13.96 20.91
CA LEU A 327 -9.76 -15.40 20.64
C LEU A 327 -9.76 -15.74 19.14
N TYR A 328 -10.47 -14.95 18.31
CA TYR A 328 -10.68 -15.24 16.90
C TYR A 328 -10.09 -14.17 15.95
N GLU A 329 -9.36 -13.18 16.44
CA GLU A 329 -8.80 -12.11 15.59
C GLU A 329 -7.89 -12.67 14.49
N THR A 330 -7.01 -13.62 14.81
CA THR A 330 -6.12 -14.27 13.84
C THR A 330 -6.91 -14.90 12.69
N PHE A 331 -8.08 -15.46 12.98
CA PHE A 331 -8.95 -16.09 11.99
C PHE A 331 -9.43 -15.07 10.95
N ALA A 332 -9.93 -13.91 11.41
CA ALA A 332 -10.32 -12.82 10.54
C ALA A 332 -9.12 -12.18 9.82
N ILE A 333 -7.95 -12.08 10.46
CA ILE A 333 -6.70 -11.60 9.82
C ILE A 333 -6.29 -12.50 8.65
N ASN A 334 -6.44 -13.82 8.79
CA ASN A 334 -6.14 -14.76 7.70
C ASN A 334 -7.09 -14.61 6.51
N CYS A 335 -8.36 -14.27 6.78
CA CYS A 335 -9.36 -13.96 5.74
C CYS A 335 -9.23 -12.53 5.19
N TYR A 336 -8.40 -11.69 5.80
CA TYR A 336 -8.16 -10.32 5.35
C TYR A 336 -7.15 -10.30 4.19
N HIS A 337 -7.70 -10.21 2.98
CA HIS A 337 -6.94 -10.03 1.73
C HIS A 337 -7.11 -8.62 1.17
N GLY A 338 -6.18 -8.19 0.30
CA GLY A 338 -6.34 -6.95 -0.46
C GLY A 338 -7.45 -7.03 -1.51
N GLY A 339 -7.58 -6.00 -2.36
CA GLY A 339 -8.52 -6.03 -3.49
C GLY A 339 -8.19 -7.13 -4.52
N ARG A 340 -9.18 -7.51 -5.34
CA ARG A 340 -8.99 -8.46 -6.46
C ARG A 340 -8.16 -7.80 -7.56
N ASN A 341 -7.04 -8.40 -7.98
CA ASN A 341 -6.13 -7.80 -8.96
C ASN A 341 -5.60 -8.88 -9.91
N GLU A 342 -6.12 -8.88 -11.15
CA GLU A 342 -5.77 -9.85 -12.21
C GLU A 342 -5.78 -9.15 -13.58
N CYS A 343 -4.97 -9.68 -14.50
CA CYS A 343 -5.00 -9.37 -15.93
C CYS A 343 -5.47 -10.63 -16.66
N PHE A 344 -6.50 -10.52 -17.50
CA PHE A 344 -7.14 -11.66 -18.16
C PHE A 344 -6.68 -11.87 -19.61
N MET A 345 -5.90 -10.93 -20.12
CA MET A 345 -5.33 -10.97 -21.46
C MET A 345 -3.95 -10.31 -21.48
N MET A 346 -3.16 -10.60 -22.50
CA MET A 346 -1.85 -10.02 -22.75
C MET A 346 -1.78 -9.52 -24.19
N GLY A 347 -1.16 -8.37 -24.41
CA GLY A 347 -0.94 -7.78 -25.72
C GLY A 347 -1.88 -6.63 -26.07
N ILE A 348 -1.95 -6.30 -27.36
CA ILE A 348 -2.84 -5.27 -27.90
C ILE A 348 -4.22 -5.92 -28.11
N THR A 349 -5.25 -5.36 -27.48
CA THR A 349 -6.62 -5.89 -27.61
C THR A 349 -7.16 -5.71 -29.02
N PRO A 350 -8.16 -6.47 -29.47
CA PRO A 350 -8.92 -6.11 -30.67
C PRO A 350 -9.52 -4.70 -30.54
N GLU A 351 -9.74 -4.04 -31.68
CA GLU A 351 -10.54 -2.81 -31.70
C GLU A 351 -11.98 -3.13 -31.27
N SER A 352 -12.46 -2.43 -30.25
CA SER A 352 -13.83 -2.53 -29.73
C SER A 352 -14.17 -1.24 -28.97
N GLN A 353 -15.32 -1.17 -28.32
CA GLN A 353 -15.57 -0.14 -27.31
C GLN A 353 -15.31 -0.73 -25.93
N TRP A 354 -14.23 -0.29 -25.28
CA TRP A 354 -13.82 -0.76 -23.96
C TRP A 354 -14.24 0.24 -22.89
N TYR A 355 -14.78 -0.26 -21.79
CA TYR A 355 -15.32 0.51 -20.67
C TYR A 355 -14.59 0.10 -19.39
N ASP A 356 -14.09 1.09 -18.65
CA ASP A 356 -13.51 0.90 -17.32
C ASP A 356 -14.54 1.29 -16.26
N TYR A 357 -15.07 0.32 -15.52
CA TYR A 357 -16.07 0.55 -14.49
C TYR A 357 -15.48 0.40 -13.10
N ASP A 358 -15.91 1.24 -12.18
CA ASP A 358 -15.63 1.11 -10.75
C ASP A 358 -16.93 1.11 -9.93
N LEU A 359 -16.89 0.40 -8.81
CA LEU A 359 -17.95 0.51 -7.79
C LEU A 359 -17.95 1.91 -7.15
N ALA A 360 -19.13 2.49 -6.99
CA ALA A 360 -19.33 3.82 -6.42
C ALA A 360 -18.96 3.84 -4.93
N GLY A 361 -17.78 4.39 -4.62
CA GLY A 361 -17.31 4.52 -3.24
C GLY A 361 -17.12 3.17 -2.54
N ALA A 362 -16.63 2.16 -3.26
CA ALA A 362 -16.58 0.74 -2.87
C ALA A 362 -16.39 0.47 -1.37
N TYR A 363 -15.30 0.96 -0.77
CA TYR A 363 -15.04 0.72 0.65
C TYR A 363 -15.94 1.52 1.59
N THR A 364 -16.32 2.75 1.25
CA THR A 364 -17.28 3.52 2.07
C THR A 364 -18.67 2.91 2.03
N THR A 365 -19.09 2.37 0.89
CA THR A 365 -20.34 1.64 0.73
C THR A 365 -20.23 0.28 1.43
N GLY A 366 -19.11 -0.43 1.29
CA GLY A 366 -18.86 -1.69 2.01
C GLY A 366 -18.85 -1.54 3.53
N LEU A 367 -18.44 -0.39 4.08
CA LEU A 367 -18.58 -0.10 5.52
C LEU A 367 -20.05 -0.12 5.97
N LEU A 368 -20.99 0.28 5.12
CA LEU A 368 -22.42 0.22 5.42
C LEU A 368 -22.95 -1.21 5.50
N ASP A 369 -22.25 -2.20 4.93
CA ASP A 369 -22.62 -3.61 5.05
C ASP A 369 -22.32 -4.19 6.45
N VAL A 370 -21.55 -3.46 7.28
CA VAL A 370 -21.19 -3.88 8.64
C VAL A 370 -22.25 -3.41 9.64
N LEU A 371 -23.13 -4.32 10.04
CA LEU A 371 -24.09 -4.11 11.14
C LEU A 371 -23.40 -4.28 12.51
N GLN A 372 -24.14 -4.04 13.59
CA GLN A 372 -23.59 -4.23 14.92
C GLN A 372 -23.35 -5.73 15.22
N PRO A 373 -22.10 -6.16 15.46
CA PRO A 373 -21.79 -7.55 15.75
C PRO A 373 -22.22 -7.95 17.17
N ASP A 374 -22.62 -9.20 17.33
CA ASP A 374 -22.90 -9.83 18.61
C ASP A 374 -21.76 -10.80 18.99
N TYR A 375 -20.64 -10.24 19.46
CA TYR A 375 -19.45 -11.01 19.79
C TYR A 375 -19.68 -12.09 20.87
N ASP A 376 -20.64 -11.88 21.76
CA ASP A 376 -20.93 -12.81 22.86
C ASP A 376 -21.61 -14.11 22.36
N ASN A 377 -22.25 -14.06 21.19
CA ASN A 377 -22.92 -15.20 20.55
C ASN A 377 -22.18 -15.69 19.29
N LEU A 378 -20.87 -15.40 19.18
CA LEU A 378 -20.02 -15.97 18.14
C LEU A 378 -20.01 -17.51 18.27
N TYR A 379 -20.22 -18.21 17.15
CA TYR A 379 -20.19 -19.67 17.10
C TYR A 379 -19.40 -20.19 15.90
N THR A 380 -19.01 -21.47 15.95
CA THR A 380 -18.34 -22.15 14.84
C THR A 380 -19.34 -22.88 13.96
N SER A 381 -19.09 -22.91 12.66
CA SER A 381 -19.91 -23.66 11.70
C SER A 381 -19.07 -24.27 10.60
N GLN A 382 -19.47 -25.45 10.16
CA GLN A 382 -18.91 -26.16 9.00
C GLN A 382 -19.92 -26.26 7.84
N ASN A 383 -21.12 -25.71 8.02
CA ASN A 383 -22.18 -25.75 7.03
C ASN A 383 -22.03 -24.55 6.07
N PRO A 384 -21.70 -24.75 4.77
CA PRO A 384 -21.53 -23.66 3.81
C PRO A 384 -22.76 -22.75 3.67
N GLU A 385 -23.96 -23.30 3.82
CA GLU A 385 -25.21 -22.55 3.67
C GLU A 385 -25.39 -21.46 4.72
N GLU A 386 -24.82 -21.62 5.92
CA GLU A 386 -24.86 -20.60 6.98
C GLU A 386 -24.00 -19.36 6.67
N PHE A 387 -23.10 -19.46 5.69
CA PHE A 387 -22.28 -18.35 5.20
C PHE A 387 -22.95 -17.58 4.06
N CYS A 388 -24.14 -18.01 3.61
CA CYS A 388 -24.93 -17.29 2.63
C CYS A 388 -25.77 -16.16 3.26
N GLY A 389 -26.25 -15.23 2.42
CA GLY A 389 -27.06 -14.11 2.88
C GLY A 389 -26.24 -12.98 3.50
N HIS A 390 -26.82 -12.24 4.44
CA HIS A 390 -26.14 -11.15 5.15
C HIS A 390 -25.57 -11.68 6.44
N THR A 391 -24.39 -12.31 6.34
CA THR A 391 -23.70 -12.95 7.47
C THR A 391 -22.29 -12.40 7.61
N MET A 392 -21.85 -12.11 8.84
CA MET A 392 -20.43 -11.89 9.11
C MET A 392 -19.76 -13.23 9.44
N GLY A 393 -19.28 -13.91 8.40
CA GLY A 393 -18.63 -15.21 8.53
C GLY A 393 -17.22 -15.23 7.94
N PHE A 394 -16.37 -16.07 8.51
CA PHE A 394 -14.99 -16.29 8.08
C PHE A 394 -14.71 -17.79 8.12
N ALA A 395 -14.08 -18.34 7.08
CA ALA A 395 -13.78 -19.77 7.05
C ALA A 395 -12.47 -20.10 6.32
N LEU A 396 -11.83 -21.20 6.75
CA LEU A 396 -10.88 -21.95 5.95
C LEU A 396 -11.67 -23.00 5.16
N VAL A 397 -11.62 -22.88 3.83
CA VAL A 397 -12.42 -23.71 2.92
C VAL A 397 -11.51 -24.47 1.96
N SER A 398 -11.85 -25.73 1.71
CA SER A 398 -11.42 -26.44 0.51
C SER A 398 -12.51 -26.29 -0.55
N PHE A 399 -12.12 -26.02 -1.80
CA PHE A 399 -13.07 -25.71 -2.86
C PHE A 399 -12.69 -26.33 -4.20
N ARG A 400 -13.72 -26.57 -5.01
CA ARG A 400 -13.61 -26.93 -6.43
C ARG A 400 -14.72 -26.28 -7.23
N PHE A 401 -14.35 -25.36 -8.12
CA PHE A 401 -15.25 -24.76 -9.10
C PHE A 401 -15.46 -25.71 -10.30
N PRO A 402 -16.63 -25.63 -10.97
CA PRO A 402 -16.81 -26.21 -12.30
C PRO A 402 -15.81 -25.61 -13.30
N ASP A 403 -15.33 -26.42 -14.25
CA ASP A 403 -14.30 -26.03 -15.23
C ASP A 403 -14.72 -24.85 -16.14
N MET A 404 -16.03 -24.63 -16.27
CA MET A 404 -16.63 -23.54 -17.05
C MET A 404 -16.60 -22.17 -16.36
N VAL A 405 -16.26 -22.09 -15.07
CA VAL A 405 -16.21 -20.82 -14.33
C VAL A 405 -15.04 -19.97 -14.84
N ARG A 406 -15.37 -18.86 -15.50
CA ARG A 406 -14.38 -17.93 -16.09
C ARG A 406 -13.56 -17.20 -15.02
N TYR A 407 -14.23 -16.75 -13.95
CA TYR A 407 -13.64 -15.88 -12.93
C TYR A 407 -13.88 -16.42 -11.51
N PRO A 408 -13.18 -17.49 -11.07
CA PRO A 408 -13.25 -17.99 -9.71
C PRO A 408 -13.04 -16.87 -8.69
N CYS A 409 -13.75 -16.93 -7.56
CA CYS A 409 -13.79 -15.81 -6.61
C CYS A 409 -13.01 -16.04 -5.32
N LEU A 410 -12.55 -17.26 -5.03
CA LEU A 410 -11.86 -17.57 -3.78
C LEU A 410 -10.35 -17.25 -3.88
N PRO A 411 -9.82 -16.37 -2.99
CA PRO A 411 -8.45 -15.91 -3.08
C PRO A 411 -7.45 -16.89 -2.43
N VAL A 412 -6.47 -17.36 -3.21
CA VAL A 412 -5.32 -18.10 -2.70
C VAL A 412 -4.12 -17.16 -2.60
N ARG A 413 -3.69 -16.88 -1.37
CA ARG A 413 -2.55 -16.00 -1.09
C ARG A 413 -1.23 -16.75 -1.24
N THR A 414 -0.28 -16.12 -1.92
CA THR A 414 1.10 -16.58 -2.03
C THR A 414 2.05 -15.58 -1.38
N ASP A 415 3.20 -16.05 -0.91
CA ASP A 415 4.19 -15.18 -0.25
C ASP A 415 4.83 -14.16 -1.21
N GLN A 416 5.08 -14.56 -2.46
CA GLN A 416 5.85 -13.76 -3.41
C GLN A 416 5.00 -13.08 -4.50
N TYR A 417 3.92 -13.72 -4.93
CA TYR A 417 3.19 -13.34 -6.16
C TYR A 417 1.79 -12.76 -5.88
N GLY A 418 1.45 -12.54 -4.62
CA GLY A 418 0.15 -11.99 -4.20
C GLY A 418 -0.99 -13.01 -4.31
N LEU A 419 -2.20 -12.51 -4.61
CA LEU A 419 -3.42 -13.33 -4.69
C LEU A 419 -3.59 -13.96 -6.09
N PHE A 420 -4.02 -15.21 -6.10
CA PHE A 420 -4.48 -16.02 -7.24
C PHE A 420 -5.92 -16.47 -7.02
N PHE A 421 -6.61 -16.82 -8.10
CA PHE A 421 -7.99 -17.30 -8.07
C PHE A 421 -8.12 -18.58 -8.93
N PRO A 422 -7.59 -19.72 -8.44
CA PRO A 422 -7.62 -20.99 -9.16
C PRO A 422 -9.01 -21.65 -9.10
N LEU A 423 -9.21 -22.73 -9.87
CA LEU A 423 -10.43 -23.55 -9.85
C LEU A 423 -10.50 -24.46 -8.62
N THR A 424 -9.37 -24.92 -8.09
CA THR A 424 -9.33 -25.79 -6.90
C THR A 424 -8.23 -25.35 -5.94
N GLY A 425 -8.44 -25.62 -4.64
CA GLY A 425 -7.45 -25.38 -3.60
C GLY A 425 -8.06 -25.13 -2.23
N GLU A 426 -7.27 -24.49 -1.36
CA GLU A 426 -7.68 -24.07 -0.02
C GLU A 426 -7.60 -22.55 0.09
N SER A 427 -8.60 -21.94 0.73
CA SER A 427 -8.71 -20.48 0.86
C SER A 427 -9.21 -20.07 2.24
N TRP A 428 -8.63 -19.00 2.77
CA TRP A 428 -9.23 -18.24 3.88
C TRP A 428 -10.19 -17.23 3.27
N ALA A 429 -11.49 -17.43 3.45
CA ALA A 429 -12.54 -16.69 2.75
C ALA A 429 -13.54 -16.08 3.73
N THR A 430 -14.16 -14.99 3.28
CA THR A 430 -15.29 -14.36 3.96
C THR A 430 -16.62 -14.93 3.48
N ALA A 431 -17.67 -14.78 4.28
CA ALA A 431 -19.03 -15.20 3.93
C ALA A 431 -19.50 -14.70 2.53
N PRO A 432 -19.31 -13.42 2.14
CA PRO A 432 -19.66 -12.97 0.78
C PRO A 432 -18.96 -13.75 -0.34
N GLU A 433 -17.68 -14.11 -0.15
CA GLU A 433 -16.91 -14.87 -1.15
C GLU A 433 -17.36 -16.33 -1.24
N ILE A 434 -17.72 -16.93 -0.09
CA ILE A 434 -18.27 -18.29 -0.01
C ILE A 434 -19.65 -18.33 -0.68
N ALA A 435 -20.52 -17.34 -0.40
CA ALA A 435 -21.83 -17.23 -1.01
C ALA A 435 -21.74 -17.10 -2.54
N LEU A 436 -20.82 -16.26 -3.04
CA LEU A 436 -20.56 -16.18 -4.47
C LEU A 436 -20.06 -17.52 -5.02
N ALA A 437 -19.11 -18.18 -4.35
CA ALA A 437 -18.57 -19.45 -4.81
C ALA A 437 -19.65 -20.54 -4.95
N LEU A 438 -20.55 -20.64 -3.97
CA LEU A 438 -21.71 -21.55 -4.03
C LEU A 438 -22.64 -21.20 -5.19
N SER A 439 -22.92 -19.91 -5.43
CA SER A 439 -23.75 -19.47 -6.56
C SER A 439 -23.14 -19.78 -7.92
N LEU A 440 -21.81 -19.87 -8.00
CA LEU A 440 -21.06 -20.30 -9.19
C LEU A 440 -20.97 -21.84 -9.32
N GLY A 441 -21.63 -22.58 -8.43
CA GLY A 441 -21.67 -24.04 -8.44
C GLY A 441 -20.43 -24.72 -7.85
N ALA A 442 -19.64 -24.01 -7.03
CA ALA A 442 -18.46 -24.61 -6.40
C ALA A 442 -18.86 -25.65 -5.35
N GLU A 443 -18.16 -26.78 -5.34
CA GLU A 443 -18.13 -27.71 -4.21
C GLU A 443 -17.28 -27.07 -3.11
N ILE A 444 -17.85 -26.85 -1.92
CA ILE A 444 -17.15 -26.22 -0.80
C ILE A 444 -17.25 -27.11 0.45
N ALA A 445 -16.09 -27.38 1.04
CA ALA A 445 -15.99 -27.99 2.36
C ALA A 445 -15.36 -26.99 3.33
N ILE A 446 -16.12 -26.57 4.34
CA ILE A 446 -15.61 -25.72 5.41
C ILE A 446 -14.88 -26.60 6.42
N GLN A 447 -13.56 -26.44 6.51
CA GLN A 447 -12.74 -27.15 7.48
C GLN A 447 -12.98 -26.55 8.88
N HIS A 448 -12.85 -25.23 8.97
CA HIS A 448 -13.13 -24.44 10.15
C HIS A 448 -13.81 -23.14 9.72
N GLY A 449 -14.87 -22.76 10.41
CA GLY A 449 -15.60 -21.53 10.14
C GLY A 449 -16.11 -20.92 11.44
N ILE A 450 -16.15 -19.59 11.47
CA ILE A 450 -16.73 -18.79 12.55
C ILE A 450 -17.76 -17.84 11.97
N ILE A 451 -18.85 -17.65 12.71
CA ILE A 451 -19.91 -16.70 12.41
C ILE A 451 -20.11 -15.79 13.61
N ILE A 452 -20.13 -14.50 13.34
CA ILE A 452 -20.53 -13.48 14.31
C ILE A 452 -21.93 -13.01 13.91
N PRO A 453 -22.97 -13.37 14.69
CA PRO A 453 -24.31 -12.89 14.42
C PRO A 453 -24.37 -11.37 14.44
N TRP A 454 -25.24 -10.80 13.61
CA TRP A 454 -25.64 -9.41 13.78
C TRP A 454 -26.61 -9.29 14.95
N ARG A 455 -26.45 -8.26 15.77
CA ARG A 455 -27.39 -7.98 16.85
C ARG A 455 -28.79 -7.74 16.29
N GLN A 456 -29.78 -8.33 16.95
CA GLN A 456 -31.18 -8.10 16.67
C GLN A 456 -31.78 -7.22 17.77
N TYR A 457 -32.55 -6.22 17.38
CA TYR A 457 -33.34 -5.43 18.31
C TYR A 457 -34.78 -5.93 18.33
N LYS A 458 -35.33 -6.12 19.54
CA LYS A 458 -36.76 -6.36 19.72
C LYS A 458 -37.51 -5.08 19.38
N SER A 459 -38.51 -5.20 18.52
CA SER A 459 -39.50 -4.14 18.31
C SER A 459 -40.34 -3.98 19.59
N ASP A 460 -40.67 -2.74 19.95
CA ASP A 460 -41.57 -2.43 21.08
C ASP A 460 -42.98 -3.02 20.90
N ASN A 461 -43.34 -3.39 19.66
CA ASN A 461 -44.53 -4.20 19.35
C ASN A 461 -44.16 -5.68 19.18
N ALA A 462 -44.76 -6.55 20.00
CA ALA A 462 -44.60 -8.01 19.96
C ALA A 462 -45.03 -8.68 18.64
N SER A 463 -45.74 -7.94 17.77
CA SER A 463 -46.24 -8.37 16.47
C SER A 463 -45.36 -7.95 15.27
N SER A 464 -44.30 -7.17 15.48
CA SER A 464 -43.35 -6.81 14.42
C SER A 464 -42.09 -7.68 14.48
N PRO A 465 -41.58 -8.17 13.33
CA PRO A 465 -40.37 -8.99 13.30
C PRO A 465 -39.17 -8.24 13.90
N THR A 466 -38.27 -8.97 14.56
CA THR A 466 -37.00 -8.43 15.03
C THR A 466 -36.24 -7.85 13.84
N LYS A 467 -35.83 -6.58 13.94
CA LYS A 467 -35.03 -5.94 12.89
C LYS A 467 -33.54 -6.04 13.25
N PRO A 468 -32.68 -6.37 12.28
CA PRO A 468 -31.25 -6.32 12.51
C PRO A 468 -30.81 -4.89 12.84
N ALA A 469 -29.77 -4.76 13.66
CA ALA A 469 -29.16 -3.48 13.98
C ALA A 469 -28.78 -2.70 12.71
N SER A 470 -28.85 -1.37 12.75
CA SER A 470 -28.30 -0.54 11.67
C SER A 470 -26.78 -0.71 11.56
N SER A 471 -26.22 -0.32 10.41
CA SER A 471 -24.77 -0.27 10.26
C SER A 471 -24.11 0.59 11.34
N VAL A 472 -22.97 0.11 11.86
CA VAL A 472 -22.11 0.86 12.78
C VAL A 472 -21.60 2.13 12.11
N PHE A 473 -21.42 2.11 10.79
CA PHE A 473 -20.81 3.21 10.04
C PHE A 473 -21.83 4.17 9.43
N LEU A 474 -23.13 3.86 9.49
CA LEU A 474 -24.18 4.65 8.86
C LEU A 474 -24.13 6.15 9.24
N PRO A 475 -24.08 6.53 10.53
CA PRO A 475 -24.05 7.95 10.91
C PRO A 475 -22.83 8.68 10.34
N PHE A 476 -21.67 8.02 10.31
CA PHE A 476 -20.44 8.60 9.78
C PHE A 476 -20.48 8.76 8.26
N VAL A 477 -20.94 7.74 7.52
CA VAL A 477 -21.00 7.79 6.06
C VAL A 477 -22.02 8.83 5.59
N GLN A 478 -23.19 8.92 6.23
CA GLN A 478 -24.19 9.96 5.95
C GLN A 478 -23.60 11.35 6.16
N GLN A 479 -22.92 11.57 7.30
CA GLN A 479 -22.29 12.86 7.56
C GLN A 479 -21.22 13.20 6.51
N VAL A 480 -20.36 12.25 6.14
CA VAL A 480 -19.35 12.48 5.09
C VAL A 480 -20.02 12.89 3.78
N ARG A 481 -21.11 12.22 3.40
CA ARG A 481 -21.83 12.49 2.14
C ARG A 481 -22.54 13.83 2.17
N GLU A 482 -23.32 14.12 3.20
CA GLU A 482 -24.02 15.40 3.38
C GLU A 482 -23.06 16.57 3.29
N ASN A 483 -21.93 16.49 4.00
CA ASN A 483 -20.95 17.57 3.97
C ASN A 483 -20.24 17.65 2.63
N ARG A 484 -19.91 16.53 1.99
CA ARG A 484 -19.32 16.54 0.64
C ARG A 484 -20.24 17.20 -0.38
N ASN A 485 -21.55 16.94 -0.33
CA ASN A 485 -22.55 17.47 -1.26
C ASN A 485 -22.89 18.96 -1.01
N ARG A 486 -22.58 19.50 0.18
CA ARG A 486 -22.73 20.93 0.49
C ARG A 486 -21.65 21.82 -0.13
N HIS A 487 -20.57 21.24 -0.66
CA HIS A 487 -19.45 21.98 -1.20
C HIS A 487 -19.32 21.72 -2.70
N ASP A 488 -18.80 22.73 -3.41
CA ASP A 488 -18.58 22.63 -4.84
C ASP A 488 -17.56 21.52 -5.17
N LYS A 489 -17.81 20.78 -6.25
CA LYS A 489 -16.94 19.70 -6.69
C LYS A 489 -15.53 20.26 -6.96
N GLY A 490 -14.53 19.69 -6.29
CA GLY A 490 -13.13 20.13 -6.41
C GLY A 490 -12.68 21.17 -5.40
N SER A 491 -13.58 21.70 -4.56
CA SER A 491 -13.20 22.55 -3.43
C SER A 491 -12.31 21.80 -2.42
N LEU A 492 -11.62 22.55 -1.57
CA LEU A 492 -10.76 21.97 -0.54
C LEU A 492 -11.56 21.09 0.44
N GLU A 493 -12.73 21.56 0.86
CA GLU A 493 -13.64 20.91 1.80
C GLU A 493 -14.23 19.63 1.20
N GLU A 494 -14.66 19.64 -0.07
CA GLU A 494 -15.14 18.45 -0.78
C GLU A 494 -14.06 17.36 -0.82
N LYS A 495 -12.82 17.76 -1.16
CA LYS A 495 -11.66 16.86 -1.16
C LYS A 495 -11.36 16.31 0.23
N PHE A 496 -11.47 17.13 1.28
CA PHE A 496 -11.28 16.70 2.67
C PHE A 496 -12.29 15.64 3.09
N TRP A 497 -13.59 15.92 2.90
CA TRP A 497 -14.64 14.97 3.29
C TRP A 497 -14.53 13.65 2.52
N LYS A 498 -14.21 13.71 1.22
CA LYS A 498 -13.94 12.53 0.41
C LYS A 498 -12.78 11.69 0.97
N GLU A 499 -11.64 12.31 1.27
CA GLU A 499 -10.46 11.59 1.77
C GLU A 499 -10.66 11.08 3.20
N ILE A 500 -11.41 11.80 4.05
CA ILE A 500 -11.80 11.37 5.39
C ILE A 500 -12.63 10.08 5.33
N GLY A 501 -13.63 10.02 4.44
CA GLY A 501 -14.42 8.81 4.22
C GLY A 501 -13.56 7.62 3.81
N ASN A 502 -12.71 7.81 2.80
CA ASN A 502 -11.84 6.75 2.27
C ASN A 502 -10.76 6.30 3.28
N SER A 503 -10.25 7.21 4.10
CA SER A 503 -9.17 6.93 5.05
C SER A 503 -9.59 6.07 6.23
N LEU A 504 -10.88 6.09 6.62
CA LEU A 504 -11.37 5.34 7.79
C LEU A 504 -11.18 3.83 7.60
N TYR A 505 -11.56 3.29 6.44
CA TYR A 505 -11.37 1.87 6.15
C TYR A 505 -9.89 1.44 6.29
N GLY A 506 -8.96 2.24 5.75
CA GLY A 506 -7.53 1.97 5.88
C GLY A 506 -7.02 1.95 7.34
N LYS A 507 -7.74 2.61 8.26
CA LYS A 507 -7.45 2.61 9.70
C LYS A 507 -8.00 1.39 10.43
N LEU A 508 -9.09 0.78 9.94
CA LEU A 508 -9.58 -0.51 10.44
C LEU A 508 -8.58 -1.64 10.18
N ALA A 509 -7.89 -1.58 9.05
CA ALA A 509 -6.92 -2.58 8.62
C ALA A 509 -5.45 -2.31 9.06
N GLN A 510 -5.21 -1.19 9.77
CA GLN A 510 -3.86 -0.79 10.13
C GLN A 510 -3.25 -1.78 11.14
N GLY A 511 -2.09 -2.36 10.82
CA GLY A 511 -1.37 -3.26 11.72
C GLY A 511 -1.83 -4.72 11.70
N LEU A 512 -2.80 -5.10 10.85
CA LEU A 512 -3.29 -6.50 10.76
C LEU A 512 -2.25 -7.46 10.16
N HIS A 513 -1.57 -7.04 9.09
CA HIS A 513 -0.44 -7.77 8.52
C HIS A 513 0.86 -7.10 8.96
N ALA A 514 1.92 -7.89 9.16
CA ALA A 514 3.25 -7.45 9.56
C ALA A 514 3.92 -6.57 8.49
N LYS A 515 3.44 -5.33 8.34
CA LYS A 515 4.12 -4.26 7.62
C LYS A 515 5.01 -3.54 8.61
N THR A 516 6.30 -3.48 8.32
CA THR A 516 7.24 -2.71 9.13
C THR A 516 7.35 -1.29 8.59
N ALA A 517 7.52 -0.34 9.49
CA ALA A 517 7.86 1.04 9.20
C ALA A 517 9.17 1.38 9.89
N PHE A 518 9.97 2.25 9.27
CA PHE A 518 11.22 2.71 9.86
C PHE A 518 10.91 3.63 11.05
N ASP A 519 11.31 3.20 12.26
CA ASP A 519 11.21 4.00 13.47
C ASP A 519 12.44 4.92 13.55
N THR A 520 12.23 6.20 13.27
CA THR A 520 13.28 7.23 13.30
C THR A 520 13.90 7.44 14.68
N ALA A 521 13.19 7.11 15.77
CA ALA A 521 13.71 7.25 17.12
C ALA A 521 14.61 6.08 17.52
N ARG A 522 14.32 4.86 17.03
CA ARG A 522 15.11 3.65 17.32
C ARG A 522 16.14 3.32 16.23
N GLY A 523 16.00 3.88 15.04
CA GLY A 523 16.83 3.53 13.88
C GLY A 523 16.56 2.13 13.32
N LEU A 524 15.41 1.52 13.68
CA LEU A 524 15.08 0.13 13.34
C LEU A 524 13.70 0.06 12.66
N ASN A 525 13.53 -0.92 11.78
CA ASN A 525 12.21 -1.26 11.25
C ASN A 525 11.39 -1.92 12.37
N SER A 526 10.25 -1.31 12.72
CA SER A 526 9.33 -1.82 13.72
C SER A 526 7.98 -2.13 13.08
N PRO A 527 7.21 -3.12 13.57
CA PRO A 527 5.84 -3.35 13.10
C PRO A 527 5.00 -2.08 13.23
N LEU A 528 4.19 -1.79 12.21
CA LEU A 528 3.25 -0.68 12.28
C LEU A 528 2.19 -1.02 13.35
N PRO A 529 2.02 -0.19 14.38
CA PRO A 529 1.09 -0.49 15.46
C PRO A 529 -0.36 -0.32 14.98
N PRO A 530 -1.32 -1.01 15.63
CA PRO A 530 -2.75 -0.87 15.30
C PRO A 530 -3.22 0.57 15.49
N SER A 531 -4.17 1.05 14.68
CA SER A 531 -4.92 2.27 15.01
C SER A 531 -5.91 2.03 16.16
N SER A 532 -6.43 3.09 16.77
CA SER A 532 -7.45 3.00 17.84
C SER A 532 -8.79 2.42 17.39
N VAL A 533 -8.99 2.24 16.08
CA VAL A 533 -10.17 1.58 15.50
C VAL A 533 -9.82 0.31 14.72
N THR A 534 -8.64 -0.26 14.94
CA THR A 534 -8.26 -1.51 14.26
C THR A 534 -9.26 -2.61 14.60
N GLN A 535 -9.85 -3.20 13.57
CA GLN A 535 -10.89 -4.21 13.69
C GLN A 535 -10.74 -5.22 12.54
N PRO A 536 -10.15 -6.41 12.80
CA PRO A 536 -9.89 -7.42 11.77
C PRO A 536 -11.14 -7.95 11.07
N PHE A 537 -12.21 -8.23 11.82
CA PHE A 537 -13.48 -8.75 11.29
C PHE A 537 -14.11 -7.76 10.32
N PHE A 538 -14.13 -6.47 10.66
CA PHE A 538 -14.67 -5.43 9.77
C PHE A 538 -13.80 -5.27 8.52
N ALA A 539 -12.48 -5.22 8.68
CA ALA A 539 -11.56 -5.07 7.53
C ALA A 539 -11.67 -6.25 6.55
N ALA A 540 -11.72 -7.49 7.07
CA ALA A 540 -11.91 -8.69 6.28
C ALA A 540 -13.27 -8.68 5.58
N HIS A 541 -14.36 -8.46 6.32
CA HIS A 541 -15.72 -8.45 5.77
C HIS A 541 -15.88 -7.42 4.64
N VAL A 542 -15.48 -6.17 4.86
CA VAL A 542 -15.60 -5.08 3.87
C VAL A 542 -14.84 -5.41 2.58
N THR A 543 -13.61 -5.91 2.69
CA THR A 543 -12.82 -6.25 1.49
C THR A 543 -13.33 -7.49 0.78
N GLY A 544 -13.75 -8.51 1.52
CA GLY A 544 -14.37 -9.72 0.99
C GLY A 544 -15.67 -9.42 0.26
N PHE A 545 -16.52 -8.58 0.84
CA PHE A 545 -17.76 -8.12 0.22
C PHE A 545 -17.51 -7.39 -1.10
N VAL A 546 -16.60 -6.41 -1.13
CA VAL A 546 -16.25 -5.69 -2.38
C VAL A 546 -15.69 -6.65 -3.44
N ARG A 547 -14.80 -7.59 -3.07
CA ARG A 547 -14.29 -8.60 -4.01
C ARG A 547 -15.41 -9.49 -4.55
N ALA A 548 -16.34 -9.90 -3.69
CA ALA A 548 -17.47 -10.74 -4.08
C ALA A 548 -18.43 -9.99 -5.01
N VAL A 549 -18.75 -8.72 -4.76
CA VAL A 549 -19.60 -7.92 -5.67
C VAL A 549 -18.98 -7.80 -7.06
N VAL A 550 -17.69 -7.44 -7.16
CA VAL A 550 -17.01 -7.39 -8.46
C VAL A 550 -16.92 -8.77 -9.12
N GLY A 551 -16.70 -9.82 -8.32
CA GLY A 551 -16.69 -11.20 -8.79
C GLY A 551 -18.04 -11.64 -9.35
N GLU A 552 -19.15 -11.25 -8.73
CA GLU A 552 -20.51 -11.52 -9.21
C GLU A 552 -20.72 -10.80 -10.55
N LEU A 553 -20.46 -9.49 -10.62
CA LEU A 553 -20.60 -8.70 -11.84
C LEU A 553 -19.80 -9.25 -13.02
N MET A 554 -18.57 -9.71 -12.79
CA MET A 554 -17.76 -10.29 -13.85
C MET A 554 -18.29 -11.64 -14.34
N ASN A 555 -18.86 -12.46 -13.45
CA ASN A 555 -19.39 -13.77 -13.83
C ASN A 555 -20.81 -13.70 -14.43
N THR A 556 -21.55 -12.61 -14.22
CA THR A 556 -22.84 -12.37 -14.88
C THR A 556 -22.71 -11.77 -16.28
N LEU A 557 -21.51 -11.33 -16.68
CA LEU A 557 -21.26 -10.85 -18.04
C LEU A 557 -21.64 -11.91 -19.09
N PRO A 558 -22.16 -11.50 -20.26
CA PRO A 558 -22.45 -12.42 -21.34
C PRO A 558 -21.25 -13.32 -21.72
N PRO A 559 -21.47 -14.55 -22.22
CA PRO A 559 -20.38 -15.47 -22.57
C PRO A 559 -19.38 -14.93 -23.60
N ASN A 560 -19.86 -14.07 -24.52
CA ASN A 560 -19.04 -13.48 -25.59
C ASN A 560 -18.36 -12.17 -25.17
N THR A 561 -18.62 -11.67 -23.96
CA THR A 561 -17.99 -10.48 -23.42
C THR A 561 -16.62 -10.81 -22.88
N THR A 562 -15.68 -9.90 -23.12
CA THR A 562 -14.30 -10.00 -22.72
C THR A 562 -14.01 -9.06 -21.54
N VAL A 563 -13.30 -9.56 -20.54
CA VAL A 563 -12.70 -8.74 -19.48
C VAL A 563 -11.20 -8.66 -19.73
N VAL A 564 -10.65 -7.44 -19.69
CA VAL A 564 -9.22 -7.16 -19.88
C VAL A 564 -8.48 -7.33 -18.55
N SER A 565 -9.00 -6.73 -17.50
CA SER A 565 -8.40 -6.72 -16.16
C SER A 565 -9.41 -6.36 -15.09
N VAL A 566 -9.09 -6.71 -13.84
CA VAL A 566 -9.79 -6.26 -12.64
C VAL A 566 -8.77 -5.65 -11.67
N THR A 567 -9.10 -4.49 -11.08
CA THR A 567 -8.27 -3.79 -10.10
C THR A 567 -9.12 -3.31 -8.94
N THR A 568 -9.04 -4.04 -7.82
CA THR A 568 -9.70 -3.77 -6.53
C THR A 568 -11.22 -3.86 -6.58
N ASP A 569 -11.87 -2.83 -7.09
CA ASP A 569 -13.30 -2.56 -7.08
C ASP A 569 -13.84 -2.21 -8.48
N GLY A 570 -12.97 -2.29 -9.50
CA GLY A 570 -13.33 -2.02 -10.89
C GLY A 570 -12.76 -3.02 -11.88
N PHE A 571 -13.38 -3.10 -13.05
CA PHE A 571 -12.99 -4.00 -14.14
C PHE A 571 -13.16 -3.33 -15.51
N LEU A 572 -12.30 -3.73 -16.43
CA LEU A 572 -12.21 -3.21 -17.79
C LEU A 572 -12.76 -4.26 -18.76
N THR A 573 -13.80 -3.92 -19.51
CA THR A 573 -14.56 -4.88 -20.36
C THR A 573 -15.08 -4.23 -21.64
N ASP A 574 -15.49 -5.03 -22.62
CA ASP A 574 -16.20 -4.58 -23.83
C ASP A 574 -17.74 -4.56 -23.67
N ALA A 575 -18.27 -4.85 -22.46
CA ALA A 575 -19.70 -4.70 -22.17
C ALA A 575 -20.08 -3.24 -21.81
N SER A 576 -21.07 -2.69 -22.52
CA SER A 576 -21.74 -1.47 -22.08
C SER A 576 -22.55 -1.72 -20.80
N THR A 577 -22.87 -0.66 -20.07
CA THR A 577 -23.55 -0.74 -18.76
C THR A 577 -24.90 -1.45 -18.83
N GLU A 578 -25.63 -1.27 -19.94
CA GLU A 578 -26.93 -1.91 -20.21
C GLU A 578 -26.83 -3.44 -20.33
N ASN A 579 -25.66 -3.96 -20.67
CA ASN A 579 -25.38 -5.38 -20.83
C ASN A 579 -24.76 -6.02 -19.58
N ILE A 580 -24.64 -5.27 -18.48
CA ILE A 580 -24.14 -5.78 -17.20
C ILE A 580 -25.35 -6.07 -16.32
N ASP A 581 -25.57 -7.35 -16.02
CA ASP A 581 -26.62 -7.75 -15.08
C ASP A 581 -26.20 -7.43 -13.64
N MET A 582 -26.92 -6.48 -13.06
CA MET A 582 -26.73 -5.94 -11.71
C MET A 582 -27.74 -6.49 -10.69
N SER A 583 -28.57 -7.45 -11.10
CA SER A 583 -29.66 -8.00 -10.28
C SER A 583 -29.24 -9.14 -9.34
N GLY A 584 -27.98 -9.56 -9.39
CA GLY A 584 -27.42 -10.58 -8.51
C GLY A 584 -27.56 -10.23 -7.01
N PRO A 585 -27.61 -11.22 -6.10
CA PRO A 585 -27.81 -10.97 -4.68
C PRO A 585 -26.78 -10.02 -4.02
N LEU A 586 -25.50 -10.11 -4.38
CA LEU A 586 -24.46 -9.26 -3.81
C LEU A 586 -24.52 -7.84 -4.41
N SER A 587 -24.74 -7.75 -5.72
CA SER A 587 -24.90 -6.51 -6.49
C SER A 587 -26.12 -5.74 -6.02
N SER A 588 -27.27 -6.40 -5.88
CA SER A 588 -28.51 -5.81 -5.35
C SER A 588 -28.32 -5.30 -3.91
N ARG A 589 -27.59 -6.05 -3.07
CA ARG A 589 -27.24 -5.58 -1.71
C ARG A 589 -26.36 -4.34 -1.78
N PHE A 590 -25.31 -4.35 -2.60
CA PHE A 590 -24.42 -3.22 -2.75
C PHE A 590 -25.17 -1.98 -3.27
N GLN A 591 -26.05 -2.16 -4.26
CA GLN A 591 -26.92 -1.09 -4.77
C GLN A 591 -27.84 -0.54 -3.67
N ALA A 592 -28.44 -1.39 -2.84
CA ALA A 592 -29.25 -0.91 -1.70
C ALA A 592 -28.42 -0.09 -0.70
N LEU A 593 -27.14 -0.40 -0.50
CA LEU A 593 -26.22 0.41 0.31
C LEU A 593 -25.85 1.72 -0.38
N CYS A 594 -25.71 1.73 -1.71
CA CYS A 594 -25.59 2.96 -2.50
C CYS A 594 -26.84 3.84 -2.32
N ASP A 595 -28.04 3.28 -2.37
CA ASP A 595 -29.29 4.02 -2.19
C ASP A 595 -29.43 4.60 -0.76
N ILE A 596 -28.87 3.93 0.25
CA ILE A 596 -28.77 4.47 1.61
C ILE A 596 -27.78 5.64 1.68
N ALA A 597 -26.66 5.55 0.95
CA ALA A 597 -25.59 6.55 0.98
C ALA A 597 -25.86 7.78 0.09
N ASP A 598 -26.52 7.55 -1.04
CA ASP A 598 -26.76 8.50 -2.13
C ASP A 598 -27.95 8.00 -2.98
N PRO A 599 -29.20 8.32 -2.57
CA PRO A 599 -30.42 7.79 -3.20
C PRO A 599 -30.48 8.01 -4.71
N GLY A 600 -30.73 6.95 -5.47
CA GLY A 600 -30.83 7.00 -6.93
C GLY A 600 -29.49 7.01 -7.67
N SER A 601 -28.37 6.91 -6.95
CA SER A 601 -27.06 6.68 -7.56
C SER A 601 -26.93 5.24 -8.06
N SER A 602 -26.18 5.03 -9.14
CA SER A 602 -25.83 3.68 -9.59
C SER A 602 -24.59 3.17 -8.86
N MET A 603 -24.57 1.88 -8.53
CA MET A 603 -23.40 1.25 -7.95
C MET A 603 -22.19 1.20 -8.90
N LEU A 604 -22.38 1.30 -10.22
CA LEU A 604 -21.30 1.29 -11.19
C LEU A 604 -21.11 2.66 -11.84
N THR A 605 -19.86 3.12 -11.87
CA THR A 605 -19.47 4.37 -12.53
C THR A 605 -18.48 4.06 -13.65
N CYS A 606 -18.79 4.45 -14.88
CA CYS A 606 -17.86 4.38 -16.00
C CYS A 606 -16.80 5.50 -15.88
N LYS A 607 -15.54 5.13 -15.69
CA LYS A 607 -14.40 6.05 -15.53
C LYS A 607 -13.73 6.42 -16.85
N HIS A 608 -13.55 5.43 -17.71
CA HIS A 608 -12.82 5.58 -18.97
C HIS A 608 -13.58 4.84 -20.06
N GLN A 609 -13.50 5.37 -21.29
CA GLN A 609 -13.91 4.64 -22.49
C GLN A 609 -12.84 4.81 -23.56
N VAL A 610 -12.43 3.70 -24.18
CA VAL A 610 -11.35 3.70 -25.17
C VAL A 610 -11.65 2.71 -26.29
N ARG A 611 -10.99 2.90 -27.44
CA ARG A 611 -11.19 2.06 -28.63
C ARG A 611 -10.29 0.81 -28.63
N GLN A 612 -9.11 0.92 -28.03
CA GLN A 612 -8.15 -0.18 -28.00
C GLN A 612 -7.14 0.01 -26.88
N LEU A 613 -6.70 -1.11 -26.29
CA LEU A 613 -5.85 -1.13 -25.11
C LEU A 613 -4.57 -1.95 -25.35
N VAL A 614 -3.56 -1.69 -24.52
CA VAL A 614 -2.44 -2.61 -24.27
C VAL A 614 -2.63 -3.21 -22.88
N ALA A 615 -2.72 -4.53 -22.79
CA ALA A 615 -2.76 -5.29 -21.54
C ALA A 615 -1.42 -5.99 -21.30
N MET A 616 -0.67 -5.51 -20.32
CA MET A 616 0.68 -6.02 -20.04
C MET A 616 0.67 -7.05 -18.91
N LYS A 617 0.03 -6.68 -17.80
CA LYS A 617 -0.04 -7.42 -16.53
C LYS A 617 -1.03 -6.74 -15.57
N THR A 618 -1.16 -7.26 -14.35
CA THR A 618 -1.92 -6.62 -13.27
C THR A 618 -1.49 -5.15 -13.08
N ARG A 619 -2.45 -4.22 -13.15
CA ARG A 619 -2.24 -2.75 -13.08
C ARG A 619 -1.32 -2.18 -14.17
N GLY A 620 -1.27 -2.85 -15.32
CA GLY A 620 -0.51 -2.49 -16.51
C GLY A 620 -1.40 -2.44 -17.75
N GLN A 621 -2.28 -1.43 -17.81
CA GLN A 621 -3.25 -1.22 -18.89
C GLN A 621 -3.03 0.19 -19.46
N LEU A 622 -2.80 0.29 -20.78
CA LEU A 622 -2.56 1.56 -21.46
C LEU A 622 -3.55 1.73 -22.61
N THR A 623 -3.81 2.97 -23.01
CA THR A 623 -4.63 3.24 -24.18
C THR A 623 -3.78 3.15 -25.43
N TYR A 624 -4.14 2.27 -26.37
CA TYR A 624 -3.48 2.15 -27.67
C TYR A 624 -4.17 3.03 -28.71
N LYS A 625 -5.51 3.01 -28.75
CA LYS A 625 -6.34 3.93 -29.55
C LYS A 625 -7.41 4.55 -28.66
N GLU A 626 -7.45 5.87 -28.64
CA GLU A 626 -8.38 6.66 -27.84
C GLU A 626 -9.79 6.66 -28.43
N LEU A 627 -10.79 6.97 -27.59
CA LEU A 627 -12.13 7.29 -28.03
C LEU A 627 -12.39 8.78 -27.74
N ALA A 628 -12.75 9.54 -28.77
CA ALA A 628 -12.92 10.99 -28.64
C ALA A 628 -13.97 11.35 -27.57
N GLY A 629 -13.63 12.31 -26.70
CA GLY A 629 -14.53 12.80 -25.65
C GLY A 629 -14.45 12.04 -24.32
N TYR A 630 -13.64 10.99 -24.21
CA TYR A 630 -13.52 10.18 -23.00
C TYR A 630 -12.09 10.17 -22.43
N PRO A 631 -11.93 10.11 -21.09
CA PRO A 631 -10.62 9.92 -20.46
C PRO A 631 -9.96 8.60 -20.86
N ILE A 632 -8.63 8.62 -21.01
CA ILE A 632 -7.82 7.45 -21.37
C ILE A 632 -7.55 6.52 -20.19
N VAL A 633 -7.41 5.22 -20.44
CA VAL A 633 -6.85 4.26 -19.47
C VAL A 633 -5.33 4.39 -19.43
N HIS A 634 -4.76 4.61 -18.24
CA HIS A 634 -3.33 4.88 -18.06
C HIS A 634 -2.72 4.29 -16.76
N ALA A 635 -2.63 2.97 -16.69
CA ALA A 635 -2.00 2.22 -15.60
C ALA A 635 -0.62 1.66 -16.03
N ARG A 636 0.46 2.13 -15.38
CA ARG A 636 1.86 1.94 -15.83
C ARG A 636 2.61 0.79 -15.17
N ALA A 637 1.93 -0.08 -14.41
CA ALA A 637 2.55 -1.17 -13.65
C ALA A 637 3.72 -0.72 -12.73
N GLY A 638 3.64 0.50 -12.19
CA GLY A 638 4.67 1.08 -11.31
C GLY A 638 5.86 1.72 -12.02
N VAL A 639 5.90 1.72 -13.36
CA VAL A 639 6.92 2.43 -14.14
C VAL A 639 6.65 3.92 -14.10
N LYS A 640 7.70 4.70 -13.82
CA LYS A 640 7.70 6.15 -13.89
C LYS A 640 8.49 6.56 -15.14
N PRO A 641 7.87 7.19 -16.15
CA PRO A 641 8.59 7.75 -17.28
C PRO A 641 9.67 8.75 -16.84
N PRO A 642 10.72 8.94 -17.65
CA PRO A 642 11.74 9.95 -17.42
C PRO A 642 11.15 11.36 -17.20
N ALA A 643 11.85 12.19 -16.43
CA ALA A 643 11.34 13.49 -15.99
C ALA A 643 11.20 14.52 -17.13
N ASP A 644 11.96 14.32 -18.21
CA ASP A 644 11.95 15.11 -19.45
C ASP A 644 10.77 14.78 -20.37
N ILE A 645 10.07 13.67 -20.15
CA ILE A 645 8.84 13.36 -20.88
C ILE A 645 7.68 14.18 -20.30
N PRO A 646 6.95 14.96 -21.13
CA PRO A 646 5.73 15.64 -20.70
C PRO A 646 4.69 14.65 -20.16
N ARG A 647 3.90 15.07 -19.17
CA ARG A 647 2.89 14.18 -18.55
C ARG A 647 1.86 13.67 -19.55
N ASP A 648 1.46 14.51 -20.50
CA ASP A 648 0.48 14.16 -21.53
C ASP A 648 1.02 13.09 -22.49
N ASP A 649 2.34 12.99 -22.64
CA ASP A 649 3.01 11.99 -23.47
C ASP A 649 3.33 10.68 -22.72
N TYR A 650 3.03 10.59 -21.42
CA TYR A 650 3.34 9.39 -20.63
C TYR A 650 2.71 8.13 -21.19
N ASN A 651 1.49 8.21 -21.72
CA ASN A 651 0.81 7.06 -22.30
C ASN A 651 1.55 6.56 -23.53
N ARG A 652 1.85 7.47 -24.46
CA ARG A 652 2.61 7.18 -25.68
C ARG A 652 3.99 6.60 -25.39
N TYR A 653 4.73 7.20 -24.46
CA TYR A 653 6.03 6.67 -24.01
C TYR A 653 5.91 5.24 -23.49
N MET A 654 4.88 4.95 -22.68
CA MET A 654 4.70 3.63 -22.09
C MET A 654 4.29 2.57 -23.12
N VAL A 655 3.48 2.93 -24.12
CA VAL A 655 3.14 2.06 -25.25
C VAL A 655 4.41 1.72 -26.04
N ASP A 656 5.18 2.73 -26.42
CA ASP A 656 6.45 2.53 -27.14
C ASP A 656 7.43 1.66 -26.33
N LEU A 657 7.60 1.96 -25.04
CA LEU A 657 8.43 1.19 -24.14
C LEU A 657 8.00 -0.28 -24.06
N TYR A 658 6.69 -0.57 -24.00
CA TYR A 658 6.21 -1.94 -23.94
C TYR A 658 6.49 -2.69 -25.24
N LEU A 659 6.18 -2.11 -26.41
CA LEU A 659 6.38 -2.76 -27.70
C LEU A 659 7.88 -3.00 -27.98
N ASN A 660 8.72 -2.04 -27.61
CA ASN A 660 10.15 -2.07 -27.89
C ASN A 660 11.01 -2.64 -26.76
N ARG A 661 10.40 -3.12 -25.66
CA ARG A 661 11.13 -3.62 -24.49
C ARG A 661 12.13 -4.73 -24.85
N ALA A 662 13.26 -4.75 -24.16
CA ALA A 662 14.26 -5.81 -24.32
C ALA A 662 14.41 -6.65 -23.03
N PRO A 663 14.80 -7.94 -23.14
CA PRO A 663 15.13 -8.75 -21.98
C PRO A 663 16.20 -8.08 -21.11
N GLY A 664 15.99 -8.10 -19.79
CA GLY A 664 16.94 -7.51 -18.84
C GLY A 664 17.07 -5.98 -18.91
N GLN A 665 16.28 -5.27 -19.74
CA GLN A 665 16.31 -3.81 -19.86
C GLN A 665 16.17 -3.16 -18.48
N LYS A 666 16.99 -2.15 -18.23
CA LYS A 666 16.93 -1.33 -17.02
C LYS A 666 16.50 0.07 -17.37
N LEU A 667 15.72 0.68 -16.49
CA LEU A 667 15.37 2.09 -16.55
C LEU A 667 16.06 2.83 -15.41
N ARG A 668 16.64 3.98 -15.75
CA ARG A 668 17.11 4.93 -14.73
C ARG A 668 15.91 5.49 -14.00
N ARG A 669 15.91 5.32 -12.68
CA ARG A 669 14.90 5.87 -11.80
C ARG A 669 15.58 6.79 -10.80
N GLY A 670 15.35 8.09 -10.96
CA GLY A 670 15.57 9.07 -9.93
C GLY A 670 14.50 8.93 -8.84
N SER A 671 14.94 8.71 -7.61
CA SER A 671 14.09 8.75 -6.42
C SER A 671 14.77 9.60 -5.35
N LEU A 672 14.00 10.20 -4.45
CA LEU A 672 14.61 10.81 -3.27
C LEU A 672 15.14 9.71 -2.35
N ILE A 673 16.26 9.98 -1.68
CA ILE A 673 16.79 9.11 -0.63
C ILE A 673 15.68 8.70 0.37
N SER A 674 15.72 7.44 0.81
CA SER A 674 14.72 6.92 1.72
C SER A 674 14.85 7.56 3.11
N THR A 675 13.76 7.66 3.87
CA THR A 675 13.81 8.19 5.26
C THR A 675 14.75 7.36 6.12
N ARG A 676 14.82 6.05 5.87
CA ARG A 676 15.75 5.14 6.54
C ARG A 676 17.19 5.55 6.27
N ASP A 677 17.57 5.68 5.01
CA ASP A 677 18.95 5.99 4.63
C ASP A 677 19.35 7.39 5.07
N MET A 678 18.42 8.36 5.05
CA MET A 678 18.65 9.70 5.62
C MET A 678 18.98 9.65 7.11
N TRP A 679 18.18 8.93 7.89
CA TRP A 679 18.37 8.87 9.35
C TRP A 679 19.57 8.04 9.77
N LEU A 680 19.88 6.96 9.05
CA LEU A 680 21.03 6.11 9.35
C LEU A 680 22.35 6.77 8.96
N ASN A 681 22.37 7.54 7.86
CA ASN A 681 23.58 8.17 7.35
C ASN A 681 23.69 9.67 7.69
N GLU A 682 22.72 10.22 8.44
CA GLU A 682 22.63 11.66 8.78
C GLU A 682 22.81 12.56 7.55
N SER A 683 22.09 12.21 6.48
CA SER A 683 22.25 12.82 5.16
C SER A 683 21.08 13.72 4.79
N ASP A 684 21.38 14.73 3.98
CA ASP A 684 20.36 15.63 3.43
C ASP A 684 19.41 14.89 2.48
N LEU A 685 18.28 15.53 2.16
CA LEU A 685 17.38 15.03 1.14
C LEU A 685 18.01 15.25 -0.25
N VAL A 686 18.54 14.18 -0.82
CA VAL A 686 19.17 14.18 -2.15
C VAL A 686 18.47 13.22 -3.10
N ALA A 687 18.58 13.48 -4.40
CA ALA A 687 18.18 12.53 -5.42
C ALA A 687 19.19 11.36 -5.46
N VAL A 688 18.66 10.15 -5.51
CA VAL A 688 19.39 8.90 -5.69
C VAL A 688 18.92 8.30 -7.01
N GLU A 689 19.87 8.15 -7.93
CA GLU A 689 19.65 7.41 -9.16
C GLU A 689 19.87 5.92 -8.91
N SER A 690 18.97 5.11 -9.44
CA SER A 690 19.08 3.65 -9.41
C SER A 690 18.62 3.08 -10.74
N ASP A 691 19.32 2.05 -11.21
CA ASP A 691 18.88 1.26 -12.36
C ASP A 691 17.94 0.17 -11.88
N ILE A 692 16.66 0.29 -12.24
CA ILE A 692 15.66 -0.73 -11.95
C ILE A 692 15.41 -1.59 -13.18
N ARG A 693 15.38 -2.91 -13.02
CA ARG A 693 15.00 -3.81 -14.10
C ARG A 693 13.54 -3.59 -14.47
N LEU A 694 13.27 -3.41 -15.76
CA LEU A 694 11.93 -3.28 -16.32
C LEU A 694 11.17 -4.61 -16.16
N ASN A 695 9.93 -4.55 -15.68
CA ASN A 695 9.11 -5.73 -15.43
C ASN A 695 7.70 -5.56 -16.00
N LEU A 696 7.60 -5.54 -17.33
CA LEU A 696 6.32 -5.42 -18.06
C LEU A 696 5.79 -6.76 -18.59
N GLU A 697 6.55 -7.85 -18.45
CA GLU A 697 6.05 -9.19 -18.79
C GLU A 697 4.84 -9.57 -17.94
N PHE A 698 3.97 -10.39 -18.55
CA PHE A 698 2.77 -10.93 -17.93
C PHE A 698 3.07 -11.59 -16.59
N ASP A 699 2.17 -11.44 -15.63
CA ASP A 699 2.39 -11.91 -14.26
C ASP A 699 2.01 -13.38 -14.05
N PHE A 700 1.40 -14.05 -15.04
CA PHE A 700 0.96 -15.45 -14.95
C PHE A 700 0.07 -15.75 -13.74
N LYS A 701 -0.64 -14.74 -13.22
CA LYS A 701 -1.76 -14.99 -12.29
C LYS A 701 -2.88 -15.81 -12.92
N ARG A 702 -2.89 -15.87 -14.25
CA ARG A 702 -3.77 -16.68 -15.08
C ARG A 702 -2.97 -17.43 -16.13
N GLN A 703 -3.53 -18.54 -16.62
CA GLN A 703 -2.89 -19.34 -17.65
C GLN A 703 -3.20 -18.73 -19.03
N LEU A 704 -2.18 -18.26 -19.75
CA LEU A 704 -2.33 -17.75 -21.11
C LEU A 704 -2.68 -18.87 -22.09
N ILE A 705 -3.57 -18.56 -23.05
CA ILE A 705 -4.08 -19.45 -24.09
C ILE A 705 -4.29 -18.68 -25.39
N ALA A 706 -4.49 -19.41 -26.49
CA ALA A 706 -4.83 -18.86 -27.81
C ALA A 706 -3.87 -17.76 -28.29
N PRO A 707 -2.57 -18.09 -28.51
CA PRO A 707 -1.64 -17.15 -29.13
C PRO A 707 -2.13 -16.74 -30.52
N THR A 708 -2.12 -15.44 -30.79
CA THR A 708 -2.38 -14.86 -32.11
C THR A 708 -1.67 -13.52 -32.24
N MET A 709 -1.38 -13.08 -33.46
CA MET A 709 -0.88 -11.73 -33.70
C MET A 709 -2.03 -10.73 -33.85
N ASN A 710 -1.90 -9.55 -33.24
CA ASN A 710 -2.79 -8.41 -33.41
C ASN A 710 -2.00 -7.10 -33.37
N ASP A 711 -2.18 -6.24 -34.38
CA ASP A 711 -1.42 -4.98 -34.53
C ASP A 711 0.12 -5.15 -34.35
N GLY A 712 0.67 -6.24 -34.88
CA GLY A 712 2.11 -6.51 -34.86
C GLY A 712 2.67 -6.94 -33.49
N HIS A 713 1.81 -7.31 -32.53
CA HIS A 713 2.22 -7.87 -31.24
C HIS A 713 1.39 -9.12 -30.90
N LEU A 714 1.96 -10.02 -30.11
CA LEU A 714 1.28 -11.20 -29.58
C LEU A 714 0.11 -10.75 -28.69
N LEU A 715 -1.07 -11.27 -28.99
CA LEU A 715 -2.31 -11.21 -28.22
C LEU A 715 -2.60 -12.62 -27.67
N MET A 716 -2.91 -12.69 -26.38
CA MET A 716 -3.31 -13.93 -25.73
C MET A 716 -4.46 -13.69 -24.76
N TYR A 717 -5.39 -14.63 -24.72
CA TYR A 717 -6.43 -14.71 -23.70
C TYR A 717 -5.93 -15.53 -22.52
N SER A 718 -6.73 -15.67 -21.46
CA SER A 718 -6.37 -16.51 -20.33
C SER A 718 -7.55 -17.27 -19.75
N ARG A 719 -7.23 -18.33 -18.99
CA ARG A 719 -8.20 -19.14 -18.23
C ARG A 719 -7.74 -19.39 -16.80
N PRO A 720 -8.58 -20.06 -15.98
CA PRO A 720 -8.26 -20.79 -14.78
C PRO A 720 -6.82 -21.21 -14.61
N TRP A 721 -6.19 -21.03 -13.45
CA TRP A 721 -5.29 -22.11 -13.03
C TRP A 721 -6.13 -23.21 -12.40
N ASN A 722 -5.83 -24.48 -12.70
CA ASN A 722 -6.53 -25.60 -12.04
C ASN A 722 -6.25 -25.61 -10.54
N ASP A 723 -4.99 -25.39 -10.17
CA ASP A 723 -4.52 -25.31 -8.79
C ASP A 723 -3.33 -24.33 -8.68
N ILE A 724 -3.00 -23.95 -7.45
CA ILE A 724 -1.92 -22.99 -7.17
C ILE A 724 -0.51 -23.57 -7.44
N ALA A 725 -0.31 -24.88 -7.33
CA ALA A 725 0.99 -25.50 -7.52
C ALA A 725 1.43 -25.41 -8.98
N GLN A 726 0.51 -25.63 -9.93
CA GLN A 726 0.74 -25.42 -11.35
C GLN A 726 1.09 -23.97 -11.66
N ALA A 727 0.31 -23.03 -11.10
CA ALA A 727 0.52 -21.60 -11.29
C ALA A 727 1.92 -21.16 -10.82
N LEU A 728 2.31 -21.56 -9.61
CA LEU A 728 3.60 -21.22 -9.02
C LEU A 728 4.77 -21.85 -9.78
N LYS A 729 4.64 -23.13 -10.17
CA LYS A 729 5.66 -23.82 -10.96
C LYS A 729 5.91 -23.10 -12.28
N GLN A 730 4.85 -22.81 -13.04
CA GLN A 730 4.99 -22.11 -14.31
C GLN A 730 5.51 -20.68 -14.12
N ARG A 731 5.06 -19.99 -13.07
CA ARG A 731 5.52 -18.63 -12.75
C ARG A 731 7.02 -18.57 -12.47
N GLN A 732 7.54 -19.50 -11.67
CA GLN A 732 8.97 -19.58 -11.35
C GLN A 732 9.80 -19.88 -12.61
N LEU A 733 9.34 -20.81 -13.45
CA LEU A 733 9.98 -21.10 -14.74
C LEU A 733 9.97 -19.89 -15.67
N PHE A 734 8.87 -19.13 -15.70
CA PHE A 734 8.79 -17.91 -16.49
C PHE A 734 9.72 -16.80 -15.96
N ASP A 735 9.89 -16.70 -14.64
CA ASP A 735 10.84 -15.78 -14.02
C ASP A 735 12.30 -16.08 -14.44
N ASP A 736 12.64 -17.34 -14.69
CA ASP A 736 13.92 -17.78 -15.27
C ASP A 736 14.00 -17.44 -16.77
N TRP A 737 13.02 -17.89 -17.55
CA TRP A 737 13.00 -17.70 -19.01
C TRP A 737 13.07 -16.23 -19.43
N ARG A 738 12.30 -15.34 -18.78
CA ARG A 738 12.23 -13.91 -19.10
C ARG A 738 13.49 -13.11 -18.71
N GLN A 739 14.52 -13.77 -18.18
CA GLN A 739 15.84 -13.15 -17.98
C GLN A 739 16.49 -12.77 -19.31
N THR A 740 16.31 -13.61 -20.33
CA THR A 740 16.91 -13.44 -21.65
C THR A 740 15.89 -13.36 -22.78
N HIS A 741 14.58 -13.45 -22.47
CA HIS A 741 13.50 -13.43 -23.46
C HIS A 741 12.36 -12.46 -23.06
N THR A 742 11.50 -12.16 -24.04
CA THR A 742 10.28 -11.34 -23.89
C THR A 742 9.19 -11.93 -24.77
N LEU A 743 7.92 -11.88 -24.37
CA LEU A 743 6.82 -12.33 -25.23
C LEU A 743 6.34 -11.22 -26.16
N LYS A 744 6.69 -11.27 -27.45
CA LYS A 744 6.24 -10.28 -28.45
C LYS A 744 5.58 -10.90 -29.67
N ASP A 745 5.97 -12.10 -30.08
CA ASP A 745 5.41 -12.79 -31.23
C ASP A 745 5.19 -14.30 -30.98
N GLU A 746 4.70 -15.00 -32.01
CA GLU A 746 4.45 -16.44 -31.96
C GLU A 746 5.74 -17.26 -31.79
N SER A 747 6.88 -16.80 -32.32
CA SER A 747 8.16 -17.48 -32.14
C SER A 747 8.63 -17.41 -30.68
N ASP A 748 8.45 -16.27 -30.02
CA ASP A 748 8.72 -16.13 -28.58
C ASP A 748 7.83 -17.08 -27.76
N TRP A 749 6.55 -17.20 -28.15
CA TRP A 749 5.62 -18.11 -27.49
C TRP A 749 6.01 -19.59 -27.69
N GLU A 750 6.38 -19.98 -28.90
CA GLU A 750 6.87 -21.33 -29.20
C GLU A 750 8.14 -21.65 -28.42
N ASP A 751 9.09 -20.71 -28.32
CA ASP A 751 10.30 -20.86 -27.51
C ASP A 751 9.97 -21.04 -26.02
N TRP A 752 9.05 -20.24 -25.49
CA TRP A 752 8.56 -20.41 -24.12
C TRP A 752 7.91 -21.79 -23.91
N CYS A 753 7.07 -22.25 -24.85
CA CYS A 753 6.46 -23.57 -24.79
C CYS A 753 7.52 -24.69 -24.82
N ASP A 754 8.55 -24.56 -25.65
CA ASP A 754 9.67 -25.50 -25.72
C ASP A 754 10.47 -25.55 -24.41
N PHE A 755 10.79 -24.38 -23.85
CA PHE A 755 11.46 -24.25 -22.56
C PHE A 755 10.64 -24.92 -21.45
N LEU A 756 9.34 -24.64 -21.40
CA LEU A 756 8.42 -25.20 -20.42
C LEU A 756 8.33 -26.73 -20.55
N TYR A 757 8.21 -27.24 -21.78
CA TYR A 757 8.19 -28.67 -22.07
C TYR A 757 9.47 -29.35 -21.57
N CYS A 758 10.63 -28.78 -21.93
CA CYS A 758 11.92 -29.28 -21.51
C CYS A 758 12.06 -29.42 -19.99
N ARG A 759 11.63 -28.39 -19.24
CA ARG A 759 11.68 -28.39 -17.77
C ARG A 759 10.65 -29.32 -17.13
N ASN A 760 9.50 -29.51 -17.77
CA ASN A 760 8.45 -30.37 -17.23
C ASN A 760 8.64 -31.86 -17.54
N ILE A 761 9.18 -32.20 -18.72
CA ILE A 761 9.28 -33.59 -19.18
C ILE A 761 10.68 -34.17 -18.93
N PHE A 762 11.75 -33.44 -19.27
CA PHE A 762 13.11 -33.98 -19.24
C PHE A 762 13.81 -33.82 -17.89
N THR A 763 13.59 -32.71 -17.17
CA THR A 763 14.23 -32.48 -15.88
C THR A 763 13.86 -33.52 -14.81
N PRO A 764 12.58 -33.96 -14.66
CA PRO A 764 12.23 -35.02 -13.72
C PRO A 764 12.93 -36.36 -14.01
N LEU A 765 13.25 -36.62 -15.28
CA LEU A 765 14.00 -37.80 -15.72
C LEU A 765 15.53 -37.66 -15.54
N LYS A 766 15.99 -36.60 -14.85
CA LYS A 766 17.40 -36.28 -14.61
C LYS A 766 18.21 -36.10 -15.90
N LEU A 767 17.56 -35.76 -17.00
CA LEU A 767 18.25 -35.40 -18.24
C LEU A 767 18.83 -33.98 -18.10
N LYS A 768 20.09 -33.82 -18.52
CA LYS A 768 20.75 -32.51 -18.56
C LYS A 768 20.15 -31.68 -19.69
N VAL A 769 19.18 -30.83 -19.34
CA VAL A 769 18.56 -29.91 -20.30
C VAL A 769 19.43 -28.67 -20.49
N GLY A 770 19.82 -27.96 -19.42
CA GLY A 770 20.61 -26.73 -19.57
C GLY A 770 19.89 -25.69 -20.43
N GLN A 771 20.59 -25.13 -21.42
CA GLN A 771 20.05 -24.24 -22.46
C GLN A 771 19.59 -24.98 -23.74
N ASN A 772 19.60 -26.32 -23.73
CA ASN A 772 19.16 -27.09 -24.89
C ASN A 772 17.65 -27.00 -25.07
N ARG A 773 17.22 -26.96 -26.34
CA ARG A 773 15.82 -27.05 -26.75
C ARG A 773 15.35 -28.50 -26.73
N SER A 774 14.06 -28.72 -26.94
CA SER A 774 13.48 -30.06 -26.84
C SER A 774 13.99 -31.03 -27.91
N ASP A 775 14.21 -30.52 -29.13
CA ASP A 775 14.80 -31.26 -30.25
C ASP A 775 16.29 -31.58 -30.01
N ASP A 776 17.06 -30.68 -29.41
CA ASP A 776 18.45 -30.96 -29.02
C ASP A 776 18.54 -32.12 -27.99
N VAL A 777 17.58 -32.17 -27.06
CA VAL A 777 17.47 -33.30 -26.12
C VAL A 777 17.06 -34.57 -26.88
N LEU A 778 16.10 -34.46 -27.80
CA LEU A 778 15.62 -35.58 -28.60
C LEU A 778 16.71 -36.17 -29.51
N VAL A 779 17.57 -35.36 -30.12
CA VAL A 779 18.74 -35.84 -30.90
C VAL A 779 19.60 -36.77 -30.04
N ARG A 780 19.91 -36.38 -28.80
CA ARG A 780 20.70 -37.22 -27.89
C ARG A 780 20.00 -38.52 -27.55
N LEU A 781 18.67 -38.49 -27.39
CA LEU A 781 17.87 -39.69 -27.11
C LEU A 781 17.78 -40.60 -28.33
N PHE A 782 17.60 -40.04 -29.53
CA PHE A 782 17.67 -40.74 -30.80
C PHE A 782 19.01 -41.45 -30.98
N LEU A 783 20.14 -40.77 -30.74
CA LEU A 783 21.47 -41.39 -30.85
C LEU A 783 21.64 -42.57 -29.87
N ARG A 784 21.10 -42.45 -28.65
CA ARG A 784 21.09 -43.56 -27.68
C ARG A 784 20.22 -44.72 -28.17
N ALA A 785 19.03 -44.42 -28.66
CA ALA A 785 18.10 -45.42 -29.20
C ALA A 785 18.70 -46.16 -30.41
N LEU A 786 19.35 -45.43 -31.33
CA LEU A 786 20.03 -45.98 -32.50
C LEU A 786 21.21 -46.88 -32.11
N ALA A 787 21.98 -46.50 -31.08
CA ALA A 787 23.09 -47.30 -30.58
C ALA A 787 22.64 -48.53 -29.75
N GLN A 788 21.43 -48.49 -29.16
CA GLN A 788 20.88 -49.54 -28.29
C GLN A 788 19.80 -50.39 -28.98
N TYR A 789 19.50 -50.11 -30.25
CA TYR A 789 18.47 -50.79 -31.06
C TYR A 789 17.09 -50.75 -30.39
N GLN A 790 16.70 -49.57 -29.92
CA GLN A 790 15.41 -49.31 -29.29
C GLN A 790 14.57 -48.34 -30.12
N TRP A 791 13.31 -48.13 -29.75
CA TRP A 791 12.40 -47.18 -30.41
C TRP A 791 12.21 -47.48 -31.90
N GLY A 792 12.06 -48.78 -32.22
CA GLY A 792 11.84 -49.30 -33.57
C GLY A 792 13.09 -49.40 -34.45
N LEU A 793 14.27 -49.00 -33.93
CA LEU A 793 15.54 -49.07 -34.66
C LEU A 793 16.23 -50.43 -34.50
N THR A 794 16.85 -50.89 -35.58
CA THR A 794 17.50 -52.22 -35.66
C THR A 794 19.02 -52.11 -35.78
N PRO A 795 19.78 -53.22 -35.59
CA PRO A 795 21.20 -53.24 -35.87
C PRO A 795 21.58 -52.85 -37.31
N ASP A 796 20.71 -53.13 -38.28
CA ASP A 796 20.96 -52.77 -39.68
C ASP A 796 20.78 -51.27 -39.93
N ASP A 797 19.83 -50.64 -39.24
CA ASP A 797 19.68 -49.18 -39.25
C ASP A 797 20.96 -48.49 -38.78
N ARG A 798 21.59 -48.99 -37.71
CA ARG A 798 22.86 -48.44 -37.21
C ARG A 798 24.01 -48.58 -38.21
N LYS A 799 23.99 -49.60 -39.09
CA LYS A 799 25.02 -49.85 -40.10
C LYS A 799 24.84 -49.03 -41.39
N ARG A 800 23.64 -48.45 -41.62
CA ARG A 800 23.36 -47.65 -42.83
C ARG A 800 24.34 -46.50 -43.03
N GLN A 801 24.78 -45.88 -41.94
CA GLN A 801 25.69 -44.74 -41.94
C GLN A 801 26.76 -44.88 -40.86
N THR A 802 27.96 -44.46 -41.20
CA THR A 802 29.08 -44.33 -40.25
C THR A 802 28.80 -43.25 -39.22
N SER A 803 29.51 -43.28 -38.09
CA SER A 803 29.39 -42.22 -37.08
C SER A 803 29.74 -40.82 -37.60
N VAL A 804 30.58 -40.73 -38.63
CA VAL A 804 30.96 -39.46 -39.25
C VAL A 804 29.82 -38.94 -40.12
N GLU A 805 29.18 -39.80 -40.91
CA GLU A 805 28.03 -39.44 -41.75
C GLU A 805 26.80 -39.04 -40.92
N ILE A 806 26.50 -39.76 -39.84
CA ILE A 806 25.39 -39.40 -38.94
C ILE A 806 25.62 -38.03 -38.31
N ALA A 807 26.85 -37.75 -37.84
CA ALA A 807 27.20 -36.46 -37.27
C ALA A 807 27.10 -35.34 -38.31
N ALA A 808 27.65 -35.56 -39.52
CA ALA A 808 27.58 -34.58 -40.61
C ALA A 808 26.14 -34.27 -41.02
N TRP A 809 25.29 -35.28 -41.14
CA TRP A 809 23.86 -35.13 -41.45
C TRP A 809 23.11 -34.30 -40.40
N LEU A 810 23.33 -34.58 -39.10
CA LEU A 810 22.70 -33.81 -38.03
C LEU A 810 23.25 -32.38 -37.94
N VAL A 811 24.54 -32.17 -38.25
CA VAL A 811 25.14 -30.83 -38.33
C VAL A 811 24.58 -30.02 -39.50
N GLU A 812 24.39 -30.64 -40.66
CA GLU A 812 23.73 -30.02 -41.81
C GLU A 812 22.28 -29.63 -41.50
N ALA A 813 21.59 -30.43 -40.68
CA ALA A 813 20.27 -30.11 -40.15
C ALA A 813 20.25 -29.09 -38.98
N GLY A 814 21.41 -28.54 -38.60
CA GLY A 814 21.52 -27.47 -37.60
C GLY A 814 21.76 -27.93 -36.15
N TYR A 815 22.10 -29.21 -35.93
CA TYR A 815 22.37 -29.75 -34.59
C TYR A 815 23.87 -29.86 -34.29
N SER A 816 24.27 -29.53 -33.06
CA SER A 816 25.66 -29.67 -32.61
C SER A 816 25.98 -31.11 -32.20
N VAL A 817 26.38 -31.96 -33.16
CA VAL A 817 26.73 -33.37 -32.94
C VAL A 817 28.12 -33.69 -33.47
N THR A 818 28.95 -34.34 -32.65
CA THR A 818 30.27 -34.83 -33.08
C THR A 818 30.26 -36.33 -33.39
N PRO A 819 31.20 -36.84 -34.21
CA PRO A 819 31.35 -38.29 -34.40
C PRO A 819 31.59 -39.05 -33.09
N SER A 820 32.20 -38.41 -32.10
CA SER A 820 32.42 -38.95 -30.76
C SER A 820 31.12 -39.11 -29.98
N ASP A 821 30.16 -38.19 -30.12
CA ASP A 821 28.84 -38.30 -29.48
C ASP A 821 28.09 -39.52 -30.00
N VAL A 822 28.12 -39.75 -31.32
CA VAL A 822 27.49 -40.92 -31.95
C VAL A 822 28.15 -42.23 -31.50
N LYS A 823 29.49 -42.29 -31.43
CA LYS A 823 30.22 -43.47 -30.97
C LYS A 823 29.94 -43.79 -29.50
N ASN A 824 29.82 -42.77 -28.66
CA ASN A 824 29.66 -42.93 -27.21
C ASN A 824 28.19 -43.00 -26.77
N ALA A 825 27.22 -42.76 -27.65
CA ALA A 825 25.80 -42.69 -27.31
C ALA A 825 25.29 -43.94 -26.58
N GLY A 826 25.75 -45.14 -26.96
CA GLY A 826 25.36 -46.40 -26.33
C GLY A 826 25.73 -46.53 -24.85
N ARG A 827 26.66 -45.70 -24.32
CA ARG A 827 27.10 -45.77 -22.91
C ARG A 827 26.06 -45.23 -21.92
N ALA A 828 25.23 -44.29 -22.35
CA ALA A 828 24.24 -43.65 -21.49
C ALA A 828 22.89 -44.36 -21.63
N LYS A 829 22.27 -44.71 -20.49
CA LYS A 829 20.95 -45.36 -20.51
C LYS A 829 19.89 -44.48 -21.19
N LEU A 830 19.02 -45.12 -21.95
CA LEU A 830 17.79 -44.51 -22.43
C LEU A 830 16.80 -44.44 -21.25
N PRO A 831 16.27 -43.26 -20.90
CA PRO A 831 15.29 -43.15 -19.82
C PRO A 831 13.98 -43.83 -20.23
N PRO A 832 13.21 -44.37 -19.28
CA PRO A 832 11.86 -44.86 -19.53
C PRO A 832 10.90 -43.66 -19.70
N ILE A 833 11.02 -42.98 -20.84
CA ILE A 833 10.20 -41.83 -21.21
C ILE A 833 9.02 -42.27 -22.05
N ILE A 834 7.86 -41.67 -21.79
CA ILE A 834 6.66 -41.77 -22.61
C ILE A 834 6.35 -40.35 -23.10
N PHE A 835 6.15 -40.20 -24.40
CA PHE A 835 5.86 -38.92 -25.03
C PHE A 835 4.36 -38.82 -25.29
N ASP A 836 3.63 -38.13 -24.40
CA ASP A 836 2.18 -37.87 -24.56
C ASP A 836 1.89 -36.71 -25.53
N SER A 837 2.86 -35.81 -25.70
CA SER A 837 2.83 -34.71 -26.65
C SER A 837 4.25 -34.39 -27.13
N LEU A 838 4.36 -33.82 -28.32
CA LEU A 838 5.61 -33.38 -28.93
C LEU A 838 5.54 -31.87 -29.20
N THR A 839 6.64 -31.17 -28.99
CA THR A 839 6.78 -29.77 -29.42
C THR A 839 6.83 -29.70 -30.95
N ALA A 840 6.55 -28.52 -31.52
CA ALA A 840 6.70 -28.30 -32.96
C ALA A 840 8.11 -28.65 -33.45
N ARG A 841 9.14 -28.29 -32.68
CA ARG A 841 10.55 -28.60 -32.97
C ARG A 841 10.83 -30.10 -32.99
N MET A 842 10.26 -30.84 -32.04
CA MET A 842 10.39 -32.30 -32.01
C MET A 842 9.70 -32.96 -33.19
N ASN A 843 8.52 -32.49 -33.62
CA ASN A 843 7.84 -33.02 -34.80
C ASN A 843 8.69 -32.84 -36.07
N LEU A 844 9.27 -31.66 -36.28
CA LEU A 844 10.17 -31.41 -37.41
C LEU A 844 11.39 -32.35 -37.40
N LEU A 845 12.00 -32.56 -36.23
CA LEU A 845 13.09 -33.50 -36.07
C LEU A 845 12.65 -34.95 -36.32
N MET A 846 11.46 -35.33 -35.87
CA MET A 846 10.89 -36.66 -36.11
C MET A 846 10.72 -36.92 -37.61
N ASP A 847 10.21 -35.95 -38.36
CA ASP A 847 10.05 -36.06 -39.82
C ASP A 847 11.41 -36.19 -40.50
N LEU A 848 12.40 -35.39 -40.09
CA LEU A 848 13.78 -35.48 -40.56
C LEU A 848 14.38 -36.88 -40.30
N ILE A 849 14.23 -37.42 -39.09
CA ILE A 849 14.76 -38.73 -38.73
C ILE A 849 14.08 -39.84 -39.53
N LYS A 850 12.76 -39.78 -39.69
CA LYS A 850 11.99 -40.81 -40.40
C LYS A 850 12.32 -40.92 -41.89
N LEU A 851 12.80 -39.85 -42.52
CA LEU A 851 13.28 -39.89 -43.90
C LEU A 851 14.49 -40.84 -44.07
N VAL A 852 15.35 -40.92 -43.07
CA VAL A 852 16.56 -41.77 -43.09
C VAL A 852 16.31 -43.12 -42.40
N TYR A 853 15.54 -43.09 -41.32
CA TYR A 853 15.24 -44.19 -40.42
C TYR A 853 13.73 -44.39 -40.28
N PRO A 854 13.05 -44.98 -41.28
CA PRO A 854 11.60 -45.08 -41.31
C PRO A 854 11.01 -45.92 -40.16
N GLY A 855 11.79 -46.81 -39.57
CA GLY A 855 11.40 -47.60 -38.39
C GLY A 855 11.40 -46.83 -37.07
N PHE A 856 11.91 -45.59 -37.04
CA PHE A 856 12.01 -44.81 -35.81
C PHE A 856 10.63 -44.37 -35.30
N ALA A 857 10.32 -44.74 -34.06
CA ALA A 857 9.08 -44.36 -33.39
C ALA A 857 9.32 -44.10 -31.90
N LEU A 858 8.87 -42.94 -31.42
CA LEU A 858 8.96 -42.61 -30.00
C LEU A 858 7.99 -43.47 -29.17
N PRO A 859 8.38 -43.88 -27.95
CA PRO A 859 7.44 -44.49 -27.02
C PRO A 859 6.32 -43.51 -26.70
N SER A 860 5.10 -43.91 -27.02
CA SER A 860 3.88 -43.22 -26.63
C SER A 860 3.04 -44.17 -25.78
N ALA A 861 2.21 -43.62 -24.90
CA ALA A 861 1.15 -44.41 -24.30
C ALA A 861 0.24 -44.81 -25.46
N VAL A 862 0.23 -46.09 -25.82
CA VAL A 862 -0.72 -46.63 -26.80
C VAL A 862 -2.12 -46.29 -26.29
N LEU A 863 -2.87 -45.50 -27.07
CA LEU A 863 -4.31 -45.33 -26.87
C LEU A 863 -5.02 -46.65 -27.16
#